data_AF-A0A8C6NTM1-F1
#
_entry.id   AF-A0A8C6NTM1-F1
#
_cell.length_a   1.000
_cell.length_b   1.000
_cell.length_c   1.000
_cell.angle_alpha   90.00
_cell.angle_beta   90.00
_cell.angle_gamma   90.00
#
_symmetry.space_group_name_H-M   'P 1'
#
loop_
_entity.id
_entity.type
_entity.pdbx_description
1 polymer ?
#
loop_
_entity_poly.entity_id
_entity_poly.type
_entity_poly.pdbx_seq_one_letter_code
_entity_poly.pdbx_strand_id
1 'polypeptide(L)'
;MAGAKPGVHALQLKPVSVHEALKKGGKFIKWEEVRTKPWCFLLNLIWFTTFLNTKQRDPRLNEVLYPPLKKEQVRQIMENYESPSHLDRDQISLKAFSNYLAGEENNIVPPEKLDLMDDMNQPLSNYFINSSHNTYLTVGQLTGMSSVEMYRQVLLTGCRCIELDCWKGRLPDEEPYITHGFTMTTEISFKEVLEAIAESAFKTSNYPVILSFENHVDSPTQQAKMAEYCKTIFGDALLINPLEKFPVRIVVAGLINNVVCRLYPILLELEPESEEEDTEETAAEMNKPYSDEGTAYREVIATKEMSTLVNYIQPVKFKSFNDAKRLYEMSSFVETKAMDLLKNFPCEFLEYNKKQLSRIYPKGTRVDSSNYMPQLFWNIGCQMVALNFQTPDLPMQLNMGVFEYNGRSGYLLKPEVMRRTDRQFDPFTDSIVDGIVANAFRITVISGQFLSERKVGVIVEVDMFGLPGDAKKRAKTKMSNGNSMDPVWKNEKFFFPQVILPSLASVRISAYEENGRFIGHRVLPVSAIRPGFHYICLKNELNQPLMLPSLLVLTEVWDYIPTEHQKYADALADPIRYVSQFDKRQKQLEALMAYEVTFLCFPNKYLGNCFCREKKEIQKMMDRKRQNSISEVKVKDNKPDEEINEINSRHIKETVSAIRTVSITHTHTHTHTHTHTHTPTEAPVGFGFVLLCLLSGPQLEEEQDKRSEKLKQDLQGEYQQLTVKVALCLQAELHNKGVRNESLSNHSSPGSASLSNCSTPTFPSHRRSTNKILDKSSSPSVLSETD
;
A
#
# COMPACT_ATOMS: atom_id res chain seq x y z
N MET A 1 -4.09 54.03 -28.36
CA MET A 1 -2.81 54.77 -28.17
C MET A 1 -2.76 55.78 -29.31
N ALA A 2 -2.96 57.09 -29.19
CA ALA A 2 -2.65 58.03 -28.12
C ALA A 2 -3.83 58.99 -27.87
N GLY A 3 -4.07 59.29 -26.60
CA GLY A 3 -5.09 60.24 -26.14
C GLY A 3 -5.12 60.41 -24.63
N ALA A 4 -4.00 60.12 -23.96
CA ALA A 4 -3.87 60.35 -22.52
C ALA A 4 -3.41 61.79 -22.29
N LYS A 5 -4.31 62.61 -21.74
CA LYS A 5 -3.98 63.92 -21.17
C LYS A 5 -3.26 63.70 -19.81
N PRO A 6 -2.27 64.53 -19.45
CA PRO A 6 -1.62 64.45 -18.14
C PRO A 6 -2.55 65.08 -17.08
N GLY A 7 -3.46 64.27 -16.57
CA GLY A 7 -4.26 64.57 -15.38
C GLY A 7 -3.72 63.76 -14.22
N VAL A 8 -3.22 64.45 -13.20
CA VAL A 8 -2.78 63.86 -11.94
C VAL A 8 -3.97 63.17 -11.28
N HIS A 9 -4.12 61.86 -11.50
CA HIS A 9 -4.89 61.02 -10.61
C HIS A 9 -4.03 60.72 -9.39
N ALA A 10 -4.01 61.67 -8.44
CA ALA A 10 -3.59 61.37 -7.09
C ALA A 10 -4.59 60.35 -6.54
N LEU A 11 -4.25 59.07 -6.60
CA LEU A 11 -4.84 58.07 -5.73
C LEU A 11 -4.62 58.59 -4.31
N GLN A 12 -5.70 59.08 -3.68
CA GLN A 12 -5.69 59.46 -2.28
C GLN A 12 -5.53 58.16 -1.48
N LEU A 13 -4.29 57.68 -1.39
CA LEU A 13 -3.90 56.61 -0.48
C LEU A 13 -4.33 57.09 0.90
N LYS A 14 -5.25 56.36 1.54
CA LYS A 14 -5.55 56.56 2.94
C LYS A 14 -4.21 56.61 3.67
N PRO A 15 -3.92 57.65 4.47
CA PRO A 15 -2.71 57.69 5.26
C PRO A 15 -2.64 56.41 6.10
N VAL A 16 -1.48 55.76 6.11
CA VAL A 16 -1.24 54.50 6.82
C VAL A 16 -1.65 54.71 8.28
N SER A 17 -2.78 54.13 8.69
CA SER A 17 -3.23 54.21 10.08
C SER A 17 -2.53 53.11 10.87
N VAL A 18 -1.53 53.50 11.65
CA VAL A 18 -0.94 52.64 12.67
C VAL A 18 -2.00 52.35 13.74
N HIS A 19 -2.28 51.08 14.00
CA HIS A 19 -3.25 50.64 15.02
C HIS A 19 -2.91 51.28 16.38
N GLU A 20 -3.92 51.72 17.15
CA GLU A 20 -3.73 52.46 18.42
C GLU A 20 -2.78 51.73 19.42
N ALA A 21 -2.75 50.40 19.37
CA ALA A 21 -1.84 49.58 20.17
C ALA A 21 -0.34 49.83 19.88
N LEU A 22 0.00 50.16 18.62
CA LEU A 22 1.36 50.50 18.19
C LEU A 22 1.70 51.97 18.51
N LYS A 23 0.71 52.87 18.51
CA LYS A 23 0.88 54.28 18.92
C LYS A 23 1.08 54.45 20.42
N LYS A 24 0.46 53.59 21.24
CA LYS A 24 0.57 53.59 22.71
C LYS A 24 1.84 52.93 23.25
N GLY A 25 2.81 52.60 22.38
CA GLY A 25 4.06 51.98 22.82
C GLY A 25 3.89 50.56 23.34
N GLY A 26 3.14 49.72 22.62
CA GLY A 26 3.18 48.27 22.85
C GLY A 26 4.62 47.77 22.71
N LYS A 27 5.18 47.23 23.78
CA LYS A 27 6.55 46.69 23.80
C LYS A 27 6.75 45.75 22.61
N PHE A 28 7.65 46.12 21.71
CA PHE A 28 8.22 45.20 20.75
C PHE A 28 8.84 44.04 21.53
N ILE A 29 8.26 42.85 21.42
CA ILE A 29 8.87 41.65 22.00
C ILE A 29 10.11 41.37 21.17
N LYS A 30 11.27 41.63 21.77
CA LYS A 30 12.56 41.14 21.28
C LYS A 30 12.43 39.62 21.20
N TRP A 31 12.75 39.03 20.05
CA TRP A 31 12.68 37.57 19.83
C TRP A 31 13.48 36.76 20.88
N GLU A 32 14.43 37.41 21.57
CA GLU A 32 15.24 36.83 22.64
C GLU A 32 14.54 36.83 24.02
N GLU A 33 13.50 37.65 24.24
CA GLU A 33 12.72 37.71 25.50
C GLU A 33 11.58 36.68 25.56
N VAL A 34 11.37 35.87 24.52
CA VAL A 34 10.37 34.78 24.48
C VAL A 34 10.81 33.57 25.33
N ARG A 35 12.08 33.48 25.75
CA ARG A 35 12.59 32.32 26.51
C ARG A 35 12.26 32.31 28.01
N THR A 36 11.73 33.39 28.59
CA THR A 36 11.65 33.53 30.06
C THR A 36 10.27 33.93 30.61
N LYS A 37 9.20 33.78 29.84
CA LYS A 37 7.82 33.87 30.37
C LYS A 37 7.04 32.59 30.08
N PRO A 38 6.38 31.97 31.07
CA PRO A 38 5.54 30.80 30.88
C PRO A 38 4.23 31.26 30.22
N TRP A 39 4.29 31.64 28.95
CA TRP A 39 3.07 31.77 28.16
C TRP A 39 2.51 30.36 28.03
N CYS A 40 1.35 30.16 28.65
CA CYS A 40 0.59 28.94 28.59
C CYS A 40 0.43 28.55 27.12
N PHE A 41 1.13 27.49 26.69
CA PHE A 41 0.93 26.86 25.39
C PHE A 41 -0.47 26.25 25.40
N LEU A 42 -1.48 27.07 25.12
CA LEU A 42 -2.87 26.69 25.02
C LEU A 42 -3.17 26.42 23.55
N LEU A 43 -3.45 25.15 23.23
CA LEU A 43 -3.91 24.75 21.90
C LEU A 43 -5.41 24.98 21.84
N ASN A 44 -5.89 25.66 20.79
CA ASN A 44 -7.33 25.82 20.56
C ASN A 44 -7.91 24.52 19.95
N LEU A 45 -9.17 24.21 20.22
CA LEU A 45 -9.96 23.12 19.62
C LEU A 45 -9.72 22.96 18.10
N ILE A 46 -9.65 24.06 17.34
CA ILE A 46 -9.40 24.00 15.88
C ILE A 46 -8.02 23.41 15.57
N TRP A 47 -7.00 23.83 16.29
CA TRP A 47 -5.64 23.32 16.12
C TRP A 47 -5.54 21.87 16.58
N PHE A 48 -6.19 21.51 17.69
CA PHE A 48 -6.19 20.13 18.18
C PHE A 48 -6.95 19.20 17.22
N THR A 49 -8.10 19.63 16.70
CA THR A 49 -8.84 18.90 15.64
C THR A 49 -7.98 18.71 14.39
N THR A 50 -7.27 19.75 13.97
CA THR A 50 -6.36 19.67 12.82
C THR A 50 -5.22 18.70 13.09
N PHE A 51 -4.61 18.76 14.28
CA PHE A 51 -3.57 17.83 14.72
C PHE A 51 -4.04 16.37 14.67
N LEU A 52 -5.20 16.05 15.25
CA LEU A 52 -5.74 14.68 15.24
C LEU A 52 -6.01 14.18 13.81
N ASN A 53 -6.66 14.99 12.98
CA ASN A 53 -7.06 14.56 11.64
C ASN A 53 -5.94 14.59 10.60
N THR A 54 -4.84 15.31 10.84
CA THR A 54 -3.73 15.45 9.87
C THR A 54 -2.42 14.80 10.30
N LYS A 55 -2.18 14.63 11.61
CA LYS A 55 -0.93 14.08 12.15
C LYS A 55 -1.12 12.73 12.83
N GLN A 56 -2.21 12.52 13.57
CA GLN A 56 -2.48 11.26 14.29
C GLN A 56 -3.33 10.27 13.48
N ARG A 57 -3.98 10.73 12.39
CA ARG A 57 -4.84 9.89 11.55
C ARG A 57 -4.01 9.11 10.56
N ASP A 58 -4.33 7.82 10.43
CA ASP A 58 -3.80 6.96 9.38
C ASP A 58 -4.37 7.32 7.99
N PRO A 59 -3.55 7.78 7.04
CA PRO A 59 -4.02 8.16 5.71
C PRO A 59 -4.42 6.95 4.85
N ARG A 60 -4.03 5.72 5.23
CA ARG A 60 -4.38 4.48 4.52
C ARG A 60 -5.82 4.05 4.79
N LEU A 61 -6.41 4.56 5.87
CA LEU A 61 -7.78 4.21 6.25
C LEU A 61 -8.79 4.97 5.39
N ASN A 62 -9.80 4.25 4.93
CA ASN A 62 -10.91 4.82 4.18
C ASN A 62 -11.67 5.85 5.03
N GLU A 63 -11.95 7.02 4.47
CA GLU A 63 -12.61 8.13 5.17
C GLU A 63 -14.11 7.90 5.44
N VAL A 64 -14.75 6.97 4.73
CA VAL A 64 -16.16 6.61 4.97
C VAL A 64 -16.27 5.62 6.12
N LEU A 65 -15.39 4.60 6.14
CA LEU A 65 -15.35 3.59 7.21
C LEU A 65 -14.79 4.18 8.51
N TYR A 66 -13.79 5.04 8.40
CA TYR A 66 -13.12 5.70 9.52
C TYR A 66 -13.17 7.22 9.32
N PRO A 67 -14.31 7.87 9.59
CA PRO A 67 -14.47 9.30 9.35
C PRO A 67 -13.52 10.14 10.22
N PRO A 68 -13.04 11.29 9.70
CA PRO A 68 -12.27 12.23 10.50
C PRO A 68 -13.11 12.74 11.68
N LEU A 69 -12.43 13.03 12.78
CA LEU A 69 -13.09 13.48 14.01
C LEU A 69 -13.73 14.85 13.80
N LYS A 70 -15.00 14.95 14.17
CA LYS A 70 -15.74 16.22 14.19
C LYS A 70 -15.37 17.02 15.45
N LYS A 71 -15.59 18.34 15.41
CA LYS A 71 -15.25 19.24 16.52
C LYS A 71 -15.90 18.81 17.84
N GLU A 72 -17.13 18.33 17.78
CA GLU A 72 -17.89 17.86 18.94
C GLU A 72 -17.24 16.64 19.59
N GLN A 73 -16.74 15.70 18.78
CA GLN A 73 -16.03 14.51 19.26
C GLN A 73 -14.66 14.88 19.84
N VAL A 74 -13.94 15.81 19.21
CA VAL A 74 -12.66 16.31 19.73
C VAL A 74 -12.86 17.03 21.07
N ARG A 75 -13.96 17.76 21.24
CA ARG A 75 -14.31 18.40 22.51
C ARG A 75 -14.57 17.37 23.61
N GLN A 76 -15.24 16.25 23.31
CA GLN A 76 -15.41 15.14 24.25
C GLN A 76 -14.07 14.52 24.67
N ILE A 77 -13.13 14.37 23.74
CA ILE A 77 -11.77 13.92 24.08
C ILE A 77 -11.10 14.93 25.01
N MET A 78 -11.21 16.24 24.74
CA MET A 78 -10.64 17.27 25.60
C MET A 78 -11.22 17.24 27.02
N GLU A 79 -12.52 16.92 27.17
CA GLU A 79 -13.20 16.80 28.47
C GLU A 79 -12.57 15.73 29.38
N ASN A 80 -11.97 14.68 28.82
CA ASN A 80 -11.29 13.63 29.58
C ASN A 80 -9.96 14.10 30.21
N TYR A 81 -9.32 15.14 29.65
CA TYR A 81 -7.95 15.52 30.00
C TYR A 81 -7.81 16.90 30.64
N GLU A 82 -8.75 17.79 30.38
CA GLU A 82 -8.65 19.21 30.74
C GLU A 82 -9.71 19.64 31.76
N SER A 83 -9.39 20.68 32.51
CA SER A 83 -10.30 21.30 33.48
C SER A 83 -11.42 22.10 32.80
N PRO A 84 -12.62 22.21 33.42
CA PRO A 84 -13.75 22.97 32.88
C PRO A 84 -13.39 24.42 32.48
N SER A 85 -12.52 25.07 33.25
CA SER A 85 -12.10 26.46 33.02
C SER A 85 -11.37 26.74 31.69
N HIS A 86 -10.69 25.73 31.13
CA HIS A 86 -10.05 25.84 29.82
C HIS A 86 -10.95 25.30 28.71
N LEU A 87 -11.79 24.30 29.02
CA LEU A 87 -12.80 23.77 28.10
C LEU A 87 -13.86 24.81 27.70
N ASP A 88 -14.28 25.68 28.63
CA ASP A 88 -15.18 26.80 28.34
C ASP A 88 -14.61 27.76 27.29
N ARG A 89 -13.28 27.80 27.15
CA ARG A 89 -12.55 28.62 26.18
C ARG A 89 -12.09 27.83 24.95
N ASP A 90 -12.51 26.58 24.81
CA ASP A 90 -12.06 25.67 23.75
C ASP A 90 -10.53 25.55 23.68
N GLN A 91 -9.89 25.46 24.84
CA GLN A 91 -8.44 25.40 24.98
C GLN A 91 -8.00 24.14 25.74
N ILE A 92 -6.90 23.55 25.29
CA ILE A 92 -6.20 22.47 26.00
C ILE A 92 -4.81 22.95 26.45
N SER A 93 -4.50 22.74 27.72
CA SER A 93 -3.18 23.06 28.29
C SER A 93 -2.12 22.06 27.84
N LEU A 94 -0.84 22.46 27.94
CA LEU A 94 0.27 21.56 27.66
C LEU A 94 0.22 20.29 28.52
N LYS A 95 -0.19 20.39 29.79
CA LYS A 95 -0.32 19.24 30.69
C LYS A 95 -1.39 18.27 30.20
N ALA A 96 -2.57 18.80 29.82
CA ALA A 96 -3.64 17.99 29.28
C ALA A 96 -3.25 17.35 27.93
N PHE A 97 -2.51 18.08 27.07
CA PHE A 97 -1.98 17.52 25.83
C PHE A 97 -0.95 16.40 26.07
N SER A 98 -0.05 16.55 27.05
CA SER A 98 0.87 15.49 27.46
C SER A 98 0.14 14.27 28.00
N ASN A 99 -0.93 14.47 28.78
CA ASN A 99 -1.77 13.38 29.26
C ASN A 99 -2.51 12.68 28.11
N TYR A 100 -3.01 13.43 27.12
CA TYR A 100 -3.61 12.86 25.91
C TYR A 100 -2.62 11.98 25.14
N LEU A 101 -1.36 12.43 24.99
CA LEU A 101 -0.35 11.64 24.27
C LEU A 101 -0.09 10.29 24.93
N ALA A 102 -0.13 10.24 26.27
CA ALA A 102 0.01 9.03 27.09
C ALA A 102 -1.34 8.33 27.38
N GLY A 103 -2.44 8.84 26.82
CA GLY A 103 -3.79 8.35 27.02
C GLY A 103 -4.13 7.13 26.16
N GLU A 104 -5.22 6.45 26.51
CA GLU A 104 -5.65 5.23 25.85
C GLU A 104 -6.13 5.46 24.40
N GLU A 105 -6.70 6.63 24.11
CA GLU A 105 -7.16 7.01 22.79
C GLU A 105 -6.01 7.16 21.79
N ASN A 106 -4.80 7.45 22.29
CA ASN A 106 -3.59 7.69 21.49
C ASN A 106 -2.62 6.51 21.45
N ASN A 107 -3.09 5.29 21.74
CA ASN A 107 -2.29 4.08 21.61
C ASN A 107 -1.78 3.87 20.17
N ILE A 108 -0.52 3.46 20.03
CA ILE A 108 0.15 3.21 18.73
C ILE A 108 -0.50 2.09 17.92
N VAL A 109 -1.03 1.08 18.62
CA VAL A 109 -1.84 0.02 18.02
C VAL A 109 -3.28 0.19 18.53
N PRO A 110 -4.26 0.32 17.64
CA PRO A 110 -5.68 0.28 18.00
C PRO A 110 -6.02 -1.00 18.77
N PRO A 111 -6.80 -0.94 19.88
CA PRO A 111 -7.27 -2.14 20.57
C PRO A 111 -7.98 -3.12 19.63
N GLU A 112 -8.69 -2.62 18.61
CA GLU A 112 -9.38 -3.45 17.63
C GLU A 112 -8.42 -4.33 16.83
N LYS A 113 -7.17 -3.91 16.60
CA LYS A 113 -6.16 -4.74 15.90
C LYS A 113 -5.52 -5.80 16.79
N LEU A 114 -5.67 -5.70 18.10
CA LEU A 114 -5.23 -6.72 19.05
C LEU A 114 -6.30 -7.79 19.26
N ASP A 115 -7.58 -7.45 19.02
CA ASP A 115 -8.70 -8.38 19.12
C ASP A 115 -8.72 -9.40 17.97
N LEU A 116 -9.59 -10.41 18.09
CA LEU A 116 -9.82 -11.43 17.07
C LEU A 116 -10.53 -10.81 15.85
N MET A 117 -9.76 -10.53 14.80
CA MET A 117 -10.21 -9.82 13.60
C MET A 117 -10.09 -10.64 12.31
N ASP A 118 -9.18 -11.61 12.29
CA ASP A 118 -8.95 -12.40 11.09
C ASP A 118 -10.16 -13.30 10.80
N ASP A 119 -10.44 -13.54 9.52
CA ASP A 119 -11.43 -14.53 9.12
C ASP A 119 -10.91 -15.92 9.49
N MET A 120 -11.54 -16.55 10.49
CA MET A 120 -11.20 -17.89 10.98
C MET A 120 -11.88 -19.01 10.18
N ASN A 121 -12.60 -18.67 9.10
CA ASN A 121 -13.29 -19.62 8.23
C ASN A 121 -12.47 -20.09 7.01
N GLN A 122 -11.20 -19.71 6.92
CA GLN A 122 -10.32 -20.15 5.84
C GLN A 122 -9.75 -21.55 6.13
N PRO A 123 -9.21 -22.25 5.10
CA PRO A 123 -8.50 -23.50 5.29
C PRO A 123 -7.33 -23.41 6.29
N LEU A 124 -7.02 -24.49 7.02
CA LEU A 124 -5.90 -24.52 7.97
C LEU A 124 -4.55 -24.14 7.31
N SER A 125 -4.36 -24.50 6.04
CA SER A 125 -3.19 -24.12 5.24
C SER A 125 -3.04 -22.62 5.05
N ASN A 126 -4.09 -21.82 5.25
CA ASN A 126 -4.08 -20.37 5.03
C ASN A 126 -3.63 -19.55 6.24
N TYR A 127 -3.21 -20.18 7.34
CA TYR A 127 -2.77 -19.50 8.55
C TYR A 127 -1.32 -19.79 8.89
N PHE A 128 -0.63 -18.82 9.49
CA PHE A 128 0.55 -19.06 10.29
C PHE A 128 0.12 -19.57 11.67
N ILE A 129 0.78 -20.60 12.19
CA ILE A 129 0.41 -21.32 13.41
C ILE A 129 1.58 -21.21 14.39
N ASN A 130 1.32 -20.69 15.58
CA ASN A 130 2.34 -20.61 16.62
C ASN A 130 2.77 -22.01 17.07
N SER A 131 4.06 -22.33 16.89
CA SER A 131 4.55 -23.71 16.95
C SER A 131 5.81 -23.87 17.78
N SER A 132 5.84 -24.87 18.65
CA SER A 132 6.93 -25.22 19.54
C SER A 132 7.67 -26.47 19.05
N HIS A 133 8.99 -26.45 19.23
CA HIS A 133 9.88 -27.59 19.01
C HIS A 133 10.39 -28.10 20.37
N ASN A 134 10.50 -29.42 20.51
CA ASN A 134 10.90 -30.13 21.73
C ASN A 134 10.31 -29.50 22.99
N THR A 135 8.98 -29.35 23.01
CA THR A 135 8.22 -28.55 23.98
C THR A 135 8.49 -28.94 25.43
N TYR A 136 8.87 -30.20 25.67
CA TYR A 136 9.19 -30.71 26.99
C TYR A 136 10.50 -30.13 27.58
N LEU A 137 11.43 -29.63 26.77
CA LEU A 137 12.74 -29.15 27.23
C LEU A 137 12.68 -27.74 27.83
N THR A 138 13.37 -27.55 28.95
CA THR A 138 13.45 -26.26 29.66
C THR A 138 14.80 -25.53 29.49
N VAL A 139 15.84 -26.22 29.00
CA VAL A 139 17.19 -25.65 28.82
C VAL A 139 17.81 -26.17 27.50
N GLY A 140 19.03 -26.71 27.53
CA GLY A 140 19.75 -27.22 26.35
C GLY A 140 19.27 -28.60 25.91
N GLN A 141 19.60 -28.96 24.67
CA GLN A 141 19.13 -30.20 24.04
C GLN A 141 19.80 -31.47 24.59
N LEU A 142 21.00 -31.38 25.17
CA LEU A 142 21.78 -32.57 25.55
C LEU A 142 21.66 -32.96 27.03
N THR A 143 21.56 -31.96 27.91
CA THR A 143 21.58 -32.13 29.37
C THR A 143 20.45 -31.36 30.06
N GLY A 144 19.52 -30.79 29.28
CA GLY A 144 18.40 -30.02 29.80
C GLY A 144 17.41 -30.89 30.56
N MET A 145 16.69 -30.27 31.50
CA MET A 145 15.57 -30.94 32.17
C MET A 145 14.33 -30.91 31.26
N SER A 146 13.63 -32.04 31.21
CA SER A 146 12.28 -32.15 30.66
C SER A 146 11.25 -31.85 31.76
N SER A 147 10.19 -31.12 31.42
CA SER A 147 9.15 -30.70 32.38
C SER A 147 7.75 -30.77 31.78
N VAL A 148 6.81 -31.32 32.56
CA VAL A 148 5.37 -31.30 32.26
C VAL A 148 4.83 -29.86 32.26
N GLU A 149 5.36 -29.01 33.15
CA GLU A 149 4.89 -27.63 33.29
C GLU A 149 5.20 -26.77 32.05
N MET A 150 6.23 -27.14 31.29
CA MET A 150 6.58 -26.43 30.06
C MET A 150 5.44 -26.48 29.03
N TYR A 151 4.72 -27.61 28.95
CA TYR A 151 3.52 -27.71 28.10
C TYR A 151 2.42 -26.73 28.51
N ARG A 152 2.16 -26.58 29.82
CA ARG A 152 1.17 -25.62 30.32
C ARG A 152 1.57 -24.20 29.93
N GLN A 153 2.81 -23.81 30.22
CA GLN A 153 3.32 -22.47 29.94
C GLN A 153 3.26 -22.14 28.46
N VAL A 154 3.73 -23.06 27.60
CA VAL A 154 3.71 -22.88 26.13
C VAL A 154 2.29 -22.73 25.60
N LEU A 155 1.33 -23.54 26.05
CA LEU A 155 -0.08 -23.41 25.64
C LEU A 155 -0.70 -22.09 26.13
N LEU A 156 -0.36 -21.65 27.35
CA LEU A 156 -0.83 -20.38 27.91
C LEU A 156 -0.31 -19.16 27.16
N THR A 157 0.84 -19.26 26.47
CA THR A 157 1.30 -18.20 25.56
C THR A 157 0.45 -18.04 24.29
N GLY A 158 -0.43 -19.01 24.00
CA GLY A 158 -1.17 -19.09 22.75
C GLY A 158 -0.51 -19.97 21.68
N CYS A 159 0.50 -20.77 22.03
CA CYS A 159 1.06 -21.78 21.12
C CYS A 159 0.02 -22.86 20.78
N ARG A 160 -0.04 -23.29 19.52
CA ARG A 160 -1.07 -24.20 18.98
C ARG A 160 -0.50 -25.48 18.37
N CYS A 161 0.81 -25.60 18.18
CA CYS A 161 1.45 -26.84 17.76
C CYS A 161 2.58 -27.18 18.73
N ILE A 162 2.50 -28.34 19.37
CA ILE A 162 3.44 -28.79 20.40
C ILE A 162 3.99 -30.18 20.07
N GLU A 163 5.21 -30.47 20.49
CA GLU A 163 5.94 -31.69 20.13
C GLU A 163 6.10 -32.64 21.32
N LEU A 164 5.93 -33.94 21.06
CA LEU A 164 5.96 -35.02 22.04
C LEU A 164 6.82 -36.18 21.53
N ASP A 165 8.04 -36.28 22.04
CA ASP A 165 8.98 -37.34 21.68
C ASP A 165 8.76 -38.55 22.58
N CYS A 166 8.04 -39.53 22.06
CA CYS A 166 7.50 -40.63 22.85
C CYS A 166 8.43 -41.84 22.80
N TRP A 167 8.88 -42.31 23.97
CA TRP A 167 9.82 -43.43 24.11
C TRP A 167 9.21 -44.58 24.91
N LYS A 168 9.70 -45.78 24.63
CA LYS A 168 9.20 -47.02 25.25
C LYS A 168 9.50 -47.07 26.75
N GLY A 169 8.49 -47.39 27.55
CA GLY A 169 8.60 -47.58 28.99
C GLY A 169 9.50 -48.76 29.37
N ARG A 170 10.12 -48.67 30.55
CA ARG A 170 10.94 -49.74 31.14
C ARG A 170 10.06 -50.69 31.97
N LEU A 171 10.46 -51.95 32.07
CA LEU A 171 9.82 -52.93 32.97
C LEU A 171 10.07 -52.55 34.44
N PRO A 172 9.11 -52.79 35.36
CA PRO A 172 7.86 -53.57 35.19
C PRO A 172 6.61 -52.76 34.79
N ASP A 173 6.65 -51.42 34.88
CA ASP A 173 5.44 -50.59 34.76
C ASP A 173 4.99 -50.35 33.31
N GLU A 174 5.90 -50.52 32.33
CA GLU A 174 5.64 -50.35 30.89
C GLU A 174 4.91 -49.02 30.55
N GLU A 175 5.18 -47.95 31.32
CA GLU A 175 4.62 -46.62 31.08
C GLU A 175 5.45 -45.87 30.03
N PRO A 176 4.84 -45.42 28.91
CA PRO A 176 5.52 -44.55 27.95
C PRO A 176 5.97 -43.24 28.62
N TYR A 177 7.12 -42.74 28.19
CA TYR A 177 7.68 -41.49 28.70
C TYR A 177 8.12 -40.57 27.56
N ILE A 178 8.35 -39.30 27.89
CA ILE A 178 8.86 -38.29 26.97
C ILE A 178 10.26 -37.87 27.39
N THR A 179 11.18 -37.84 26.44
CA THR A 179 12.56 -37.34 26.60
C THR A 179 13.19 -37.08 25.23
N HIS A 180 14.35 -36.43 25.22
CA HIS A 180 15.16 -36.33 24.01
C HIS A 180 16.10 -37.55 23.91
N GLY A 181 15.89 -38.36 22.88
CA GLY A 181 16.52 -39.67 22.73
C GLY A 181 18.04 -39.66 22.76
N PHE A 182 18.63 -40.69 23.37
CA PHE A 182 20.10 -40.89 23.43
C PHE A 182 20.88 -39.71 24.04
N THR A 183 20.22 -38.87 24.85
CA THR A 183 20.86 -37.76 25.58
C THR A 183 20.79 -37.97 27.09
N MET A 184 21.29 -36.99 27.87
CA MET A 184 21.24 -36.99 29.33
C MET A 184 20.04 -36.20 29.90
N THR A 185 19.01 -35.95 29.08
CA THR A 185 17.80 -35.23 29.51
C THR A 185 16.96 -36.08 30.45
N THR A 186 16.24 -35.43 31.36
CA THR A 186 15.34 -36.14 32.27
C THR A 186 14.12 -36.68 31.53
N GLU A 187 13.55 -37.76 32.05
CA GLU A 187 12.34 -38.40 31.50
C GLU A 187 11.11 -37.88 32.25
N ILE A 188 10.00 -37.65 31.54
CA ILE A 188 8.71 -37.27 32.13
C ILE A 188 7.59 -38.21 31.67
N SER A 189 6.58 -38.43 32.51
CA SER A 189 5.46 -39.33 32.22
C SER A 189 4.64 -38.82 31.03
N PHE A 190 4.39 -39.69 30.05
CA PHE A 190 3.53 -39.38 28.92
C PHE A 190 2.10 -39.02 29.36
N LYS A 191 1.56 -39.77 30.33
CA LYS A 191 0.22 -39.56 30.87
C LYS A 191 0.06 -38.19 31.51
N GLU A 192 1.01 -37.80 32.38
CA GLU A 192 0.97 -36.50 33.06
C GLU A 192 1.08 -35.32 32.07
N VAL A 193 1.83 -35.51 30.97
CA VAL A 193 1.90 -34.51 29.89
C VAL A 193 0.55 -34.35 29.21
N LEU A 194 -0.15 -35.44 28.86
CA LEU A 194 -1.48 -35.34 28.26
C LEU A 194 -2.49 -34.67 29.20
N GLU A 195 -2.46 -34.97 30.50
CA GLU A 195 -3.32 -34.32 31.50
C GLU A 195 -3.03 -32.80 31.57
N ALA A 196 -1.77 -32.40 31.57
CA ALA A 196 -1.37 -30.99 31.55
C ALA A 196 -1.80 -30.25 30.28
N ILE A 197 -1.73 -30.92 29.12
CA ILE A 197 -2.22 -30.40 27.85
C ILE A 197 -3.74 -30.22 27.91
N ALA A 198 -4.49 -31.23 28.34
CA ALA A 198 -5.95 -31.17 28.43
C ALA A 198 -6.41 -30.02 29.35
N GLU A 199 -5.68 -29.77 30.44
CA GLU A 199 -5.97 -28.68 31.36
C GLU A 199 -5.77 -27.29 30.73
N SER A 200 -4.75 -27.13 29.87
CA SER A 200 -4.26 -25.81 29.44
C SER A 200 -4.54 -25.48 27.98
N ALA A 201 -4.88 -26.46 27.14
CA ALA A 201 -5.02 -26.33 25.69
C ALA A 201 -5.91 -25.15 25.30
N PHE A 202 -7.06 -24.98 25.96
CA PHE A 202 -8.07 -24.00 25.59
C PHE A 202 -8.25 -22.85 26.59
N LYS A 203 -7.30 -22.62 27.51
CA LYS A 203 -7.38 -21.52 28.50
C LYS A 203 -7.18 -20.13 27.87
N THR A 204 -6.22 -19.99 26.96
CA THR A 204 -5.90 -18.72 26.30
C THR A 204 -6.57 -18.58 24.93
N SER A 205 -6.76 -19.68 24.21
CA SER A 205 -7.30 -19.71 22.86
C SER A 205 -8.20 -20.93 22.65
N ASN A 206 -9.38 -20.72 22.07
CA ASN A 206 -10.35 -21.79 21.77
C ASN A 206 -10.05 -22.50 20.44
N TYR A 207 -8.99 -22.11 19.74
CA TYR A 207 -8.63 -22.67 18.44
C TYR A 207 -7.84 -23.96 18.57
N PRO A 208 -7.84 -24.82 17.52
CA PRO A 208 -7.33 -26.17 17.61
C PRO A 208 -5.87 -26.26 18.05
N VAL A 209 -5.54 -27.35 18.74
CA VAL A 209 -4.17 -27.68 19.15
C VAL A 209 -3.70 -28.92 18.37
N ILE A 210 -2.50 -28.84 17.81
CA ILE A 210 -1.83 -29.89 17.06
C ILE A 210 -0.79 -30.57 17.96
N LEU A 211 -0.95 -31.87 18.17
CA LEU A 211 0.03 -32.70 18.86
C LEU A 211 0.94 -33.37 17.84
N SER A 212 2.18 -32.90 17.73
CA SER A 212 3.22 -33.49 16.89
C SER A 212 3.90 -34.62 17.64
N PHE A 213 3.45 -35.85 17.42
CA PHE A 213 4.12 -37.03 17.97
C PHE A 213 5.36 -37.35 17.14
N GLU A 214 6.49 -37.53 17.83
CA GLU A 214 7.68 -38.21 17.31
C GLU A 214 7.73 -39.57 18.01
N ASN A 215 7.33 -40.63 17.30
CA ASN A 215 7.08 -41.92 17.93
C ASN A 215 8.28 -42.87 17.83
N HIS A 216 8.86 -43.22 18.99
CA HIS A 216 9.92 -44.22 19.15
C HIS A 216 9.47 -45.45 19.94
N VAL A 217 8.17 -45.59 20.20
CA VAL A 217 7.62 -46.74 20.93
C VAL A 217 7.48 -47.92 19.96
N ASP A 218 8.37 -48.90 20.06
CA ASP A 218 8.39 -50.11 19.21
C ASP A 218 7.39 -51.20 19.65
N SER A 219 6.82 -51.09 20.85
CA SER A 219 5.87 -52.07 21.38
C SER A 219 4.41 -51.73 21.02
N PRO A 220 3.67 -52.63 20.33
CA PRO A 220 2.26 -52.45 20.05
C PRO A 220 1.38 -52.27 21.29
N THR A 221 1.72 -52.93 22.40
CA THR A 221 0.95 -52.83 23.65
C THR A 221 1.05 -51.43 24.24
N GLN A 222 2.25 -50.84 24.22
CA GLN A 222 2.47 -49.49 24.72
C GLN A 222 1.88 -48.43 23.77
N GLN A 223 1.95 -48.62 22.45
CA GLN A 223 1.27 -47.73 21.51
C GLN A 223 -0.26 -47.77 21.67
N ALA A 224 -0.85 -48.95 21.89
CA ALA A 224 -2.28 -49.06 22.20
C ALA A 224 -2.65 -48.30 23.49
N LYS A 225 -1.80 -48.39 24.52
CA LYS A 225 -1.95 -47.65 25.78
C LYS A 225 -1.85 -46.14 25.59
N MET A 226 -0.94 -45.64 24.74
CA MET A 226 -0.88 -44.22 24.37
C MET A 226 -2.17 -43.76 23.68
N ALA A 227 -2.70 -44.57 22.75
CA ALA A 227 -3.96 -44.26 22.07
C ALA A 227 -5.15 -44.21 23.04
N GLU A 228 -5.18 -45.12 24.02
CA GLU A 228 -6.19 -45.13 25.08
C GLU A 228 -6.08 -43.90 25.99
N TYR A 229 -4.87 -43.49 26.39
CA TYR A 229 -4.66 -42.27 27.15
C TYR A 229 -5.15 -41.03 26.40
N CYS A 230 -4.83 -40.90 25.11
CA CYS A 230 -5.35 -39.80 24.29
C CYS A 230 -6.89 -39.77 24.30
N LYS A 231 -7.55 -40.92 24.06
CA LYS A 231 -9.02 -41.03 24.04
C LYS A 231 -9.64 -40.71 25.39
N THR A 232 -9.04 -41.18 26.48
CA THR A 232 -9.58 -41.05 27.83
C THR A 232 -9.39 -39.64 28.38
N ILE A 233 -8.21 -39.05 28.19
CA ILE A 233 -7.83 -37.76 28.78
C ILE A 233 -8.46 -36.60 28.00
N PHE A 234 -8.40 -36.63 26.66
CA PHE A 234 -8.96 -35.56 25.84
C PHE A 234 -10.47 -35.73 25.59
N GLY A 235 -11.00 -36.96 25.67
CA GLY A 235 -12.42 -37.23 25.49
C GLY A 235 -12.93 -36.66 24.16
N ASP A 236 -14.01 -35.88 24.24
CA ASP A 236 -14.67 -35.26 23.09
C ASP A 236 -13.81 -34.22 22.36
N ALA A 237 -12.78 -33.67 23.03
CA ALA A 237 -11.86 -32.72 22.39
C ALA A 237 -10.94 -33.41 21.38
N LEU A 238 -10.70 -34.72 21.48
CA LEU A 238 -9.86 -35.43 20.52
C LEU A 238 -10.62 -35.68 19.21
N LEU A 239 -10.12 -35.12 18.12
CA LEU A 239 -10.71 -35.33 16.81
C LEU A 239 -10.29 -36.71 16.25
N ILE A 240 -11.17 -37.70 16.39
CA ILE A 240 -10.94 -39.06 15.87
C ILE A 240 -11.44 -39.17 14.43
N ASN A 241 -12.70 -38.82 14.18
CA ASN A 241 -13.31 -38.93 12.87
C ASN A 241 -13.25 -37.61 12.10
N PRO A 242 -13.07 -37.64 10.77
CA PRO A 242 -13.26 -36.47 9.92
C PRO A 242 -14.65 -35.85 10.12
N LEU A 243 -14.73 -34.53 10.15
CA LEU A 243 -15.98 -33.79 10.22
C LEU A 243 -16.78 -33.99 8.93
N GLU A 244 -18.06 -34.36 9.05
CA GLU A 244 -18.96 -34.62 7.92
C GLU A 244 -19.03 -33.45 6.91
N LYS A 245 -18.99 -32.22 7.43
CA LYS A 245 -19.05 -30.99 6.61
C LYS A 245 -17.75 -30.73 5.83
N PHE A 246 -16.64 -31.31 6.26
CA PHE A 246 -15.29 -31.00 5.77
C PHE A 246 -14.48 -32.28 5.55
N PRO A 247 -14.88 -33.16 4.61
CA PRO A 247 -14.21 -34.46 4.45
C PRO A 247 -12.76 -34.35 3.98
N VAL A 248 -12.38 -33.27 3.28
CA VAL A 248 -11.04 -33.12 2.64
C VAL A 248 -10.36 -31.78 2.94
N ARG A 249 -11.11 -30.75 3.37
CA ARG A 249 -10.57 -29.39 3.64
C ARG A 249 -11.02 -28.92 5.00
N ILE A 250 -10.09 -28.80 5.95
CA ILE A 250 -10.40 -28.27 7.27
C ILE A 250 -10.44 -26.74 7.24
N VAL A 251 -11.42 -26.18 7.94
CA VAL A 251 -11.48 -24.78 8.34
C VAL A 251 -11.15 -24.64 9.83
N VAL A 252 -10.36 -23.63 10.22
CA VAL A 252 -9.92 -23.43 11.61
C VAL A 252 -11.10 -23.26 12.58
N ALA A 253 -12.11 -22.46 12.23
CA ALA A 253 -13.34 -22.31 13.00
C ALA A 253 -14.16 -23.62 13.11
N GLY A 254 -13.97 -24.56 12.19
CA GLY A 254 -14.60 -25.89 12.25
C GLY A 254 -13.98 -26.80 13.30
N LEU A 255 -12.80 -26.46 13.82
CA LEU A 255 -12.06 -27.23 14.83
C LEU A 255 -11.96 -26.53 16.19
N ILE A 256 -12.87 -25.61 16.49
CA ILE A 256 -12.91 -24.96 17.81
C ILE A 256 -12.98 -26.02 18.91
N ASN A 257 -12.12 -25.87 19.92
CA ASN A 257 -11.95 -26.78 21.05
C ASN A 257 -11.52 -28.22 20.70
N ASN A 258 -10.99 -28.44 19.50
CA ASN A 258 -10.49 -29.76 19.10
C ASN A 258 -8.96 -29.87 19.19
N VAL A 259 -8.50 -31.05 19.55
CA VAL A 259 -7.11 -31.50 19.53
C VAL A 259 -6.93 -32.44 18.33
N VAL A 260 -5.92 -32.17 17.51
CA VAL A 260 -5.61 -32.96 16.30
C VAL A 260 -4.23 -33.58 16.44
N CYS A 261 -4.12 -34.86 16.15
CA CYS A 261 -2.86 -35.60 16.24
C CYS A 261 -2.13 -35.63 14.88
N ARG A 262 -0.83 -35.33 14.89
CA ARG A 262 0.12 -35.58 13.81
C ARG A 262 0.97 -36.79 14.19
N LEU A 263 0.92 -37.83 13.38
CA LEU A 263 1.68 -39.09 13.54
C LEU A 263 1.69 -39.84 12.21
N TYR A 264 2.76 -40.57 11.87
CA TYR A 264 2.80 -41.43 10.66
C TYR A 264 1.83 -42.62 10.80
N PRO A 265 0.71 -42.65 10.07
CA PRO A 265 -0.26 -43.74 10.20
C PRO A 265 0.15 -44.96 9.37
N ILE A 266 -0.43 -46.11 9.68
CA ILE A 266 -0.49 -47.26 8.75
C ILE A 266 -1.30 -46.81 7.54
N LEU A 267 -0.64 -46.71 6.38
CA LEU A 267 -1.31 -46.61 5.10
C LEU A 267 -2.06 -47.93 4.88
N LEU A 268 -3.37 -47.94 5.14
CA LEU A 268 -4.24 -49.00 4.62
C LEU A 268 -4.21 -48.85 3.10
N GLU A 269 -3.45 -49.74 2.45
CA GLU A 269 -3.22 -49.82 1.01
C GLU A 269 -4.51 -49.55 0.22
N LEU A 270 -4.48 -48.48 -0.58
CA LEU A 270 -5.15 -48.48 -1.86
C LEU A 270 -4.09 -48.14 -2.91
N GLU A 271 -3.72 -49.20 -3.63
CA GLU A 271 -2.83 -49.34 -4.79
C GLU A 271 -1.33 -49.59 -4.48
N PRO A 272 -0.75 -50.68 -5.04
CA PRO A 272 0.66 -50.96 -4.91
C PRO A 272 1.42 -49.96 -5.80
N GLU A 273 2.15 -49.02 -5.21
CA GLU A 273 3.21 -48.32 -5.93
C GLU A 273 4.29 -49.38 -6.26
N SER A 274 4.61 -49.48 -7.55
CA SER A 274 5.74 -50.29 -8.03
C SER A 274 7.00 -49.91 -7.26
N GLU A 275 7.64 -50.90 -6.65
CA GLU A 275 9.01 -50.79 -6.15
C GLU A 275 9.92 -50.42 -7.33
N GLU A 276 10.16 -49.14 -7.54
CA GLU A 276 11.35 -48.70 -8.27
C GLU A 276 12.52 -48.89 -7.31
N GLU A 277 13.44 -49.77 -7.70
CA GLU A 277 14.72 -49.99 -7.04
C GLU A 277 15.45 -48.64 -6.91
N ASP A 278 15.43 -48.04 -5.72
CA ASP A 278 16.32 -46.95 -5.35
C ASP A 278 17.76 -47.47 -5.53
N THR A 279 18.38 -47.05 -6.64
CA THR A 279 19.77 -47.30 -6.98
C THR A 279 20.69 -46.97 -5.80
N GLU A 280 21.51 -47.94 -5.42
CA GLU A 280 22.71 -48.06 -4.56
C GLU A 280 23.33 -46.84 -3.80
N GLU A 281 22.87 -45.59 -3.94
CA GLU A 281 23.37 -44.41 -3.20
C GLU A 281 22.75 -44.25 -1.79
N THR A 282 21.61 -44.87 -1.48
CA THR A 282 20.93 -44.74 -0.18
C THR A 282 21.51 -45.63 0.94
N ALA A 283 22.20 -46.71 0.60
CA ALA A 283 22.80 -47.62 1.58
C ALA A 283 24.00 -46.99 2.32
N ALA A 284 24.65 -45.98 1.73
CA ALA A 284 25.77 -45.25 2.35
C ALA A 284 25.33 -44.26 3.44
N GLU A 285 24.06 -43.84 3.47
CA GLU A 285 23.53 -42.91 4.49
C GLU A 285 22.93 -43.60 5.72
N MET A 286 22.54 -44.88 5.62
CA MET A 286 21.94 -45.66 6.72
C MET A 286 22.85 -45.80 7.97
N ASN A 287 24.16 -45.55 7.83
CA ASN A 287 25.19 -45.73 8.87
C ASN A 287 25.74 -44.44 9.49
N LYS A 288 25.13 -43.26 9.27
CA LYS A 288 25.54 -42.05 10.02
C LYS A 288 24.60 -41.79 11.19
N PRO A 289 25.01 -42.01 12.45
CA PRO A 289 24.28 -41.55 13.65
C PRO A 289 24.32 -40.02 13.84
N TYR A 290 24.66 -39.26 12.79
CA TYR A 290 24.94 -37.82 12.79
C TYR A 290 24.28 -37.14 11.58
N SER A 291 23.00 -37.41 11.30
CA SER A 291 22.21 -36.56 10.40
C SER A 291 21.71 -35.32 11.17
N ASP A 292 21.65 -34.16 10.51
CA ASP A 292 21.14 -32.92 11.10
C ASP A 292 19.66 -33.02 11.54
N GLU A 293 18.95 -34.04 11.06
CA GLU A 293 17.54 -34.34 11.36
C GLU A 293 17.33 -34.93 12.76
N GLY A 294 18.39 -35.36 13.45
CA GLY A 294 18.30 -35.84 14.84
C GLY A 294 17.51 -37.14 15.00
N THR A 295 16.79 -37.28 16.11
CA THR A 295 15.98 -38.48 16.42
C THR A 295 14.80 -38.65 15.46
N ALA A 296 14.27 -37.55 14.90
CA ALA A 296 13.17 -37.55 13.95
C ALA A 296 13.43 -38.37 12.67
N TYR A 297 14.69 -38.67 12.33
CA TYR A 297 15.03 -39.50 11.17
C TYR A 297 14.52 -40.96 11.30
N ARG A 298 14.43 -41.49 12.52
CA ARG A 298 14.12 -42.91 12.78
C ARG A 298 12.81 -43.10 13.54
N GLU A 299 11.74 -42.41 13.13
CA GLU A 299 10.40 -42.65 13.68
C GLU A 299 9.90 -44.08 13.33
N VAL A 300 9.28 -44.74 14.31
CA VAL A 300 8.66 -46.06 14.14
C VAL A 300 7.27 -45.89 13.53
N ILE A 301 6.90 -46.77 12.59
CA ILE A 301 5.56 -46.80 11.99
C ILE A 301 4.53 -47.03 13.10
N ALA A 302 3.48 -46.21 13.14
CA ALA A 302 2.44 -46.35 14.14
C ALA A 302 1.68 -47.67 14.00
N THR A 303 1.17 -48.22 15.10
CA THR A 303 0.22 -49.33 15.06
C THR A 303 -1.17 -48.85 14.62
N LYS A 304 -2.07 -49.80 14.39
CA LYS A 304 -3.45 -49.52 13.96
C LYS A 304 -4.16 -48.59 14.93
N GLU A 305 -3.95 -48.77 16.23
CA GLU A 305 -4.60 -48.02 17.30
C GLU A 305 -4.22 -46.54 17.27
N MET A 306 -2.94 -46.23 17.16
CA MET A 306 -2.46 -44.84 17.05
C MET A 306 -2.80 -44.22 15.70
N SER A 307 -2.78 -45.01 14.63
CA SER A 307 -3.15 -44.55 13.28
C SER A 307 -4.60 -44.07 13.18
N THR A 308 -5.51 -44.66 13.97
CA THR A 308 -6.93 -44.24 14.01
C THR A 308 -7.15 -42.83 14.56
N LEU A 309 -6.14 -42.24 15.22
CA LEU A 309 -6.20 -40.87 15.74
C LEU A 309 -5.79 -39.83 14.70
N VAL A 310 -5.21 -40.25 13.57
CA VAL A 310 -4.70 -39.37 12.53
C VAL A 310 -5.77 -39.23 11.44
N ASN A 311 -6.08 -37.99 11.08
CA ASN A 311 -7.03 -37.69 10.02
C ASN A 311 -6.45 -36.68 9.01
N TYR A 312 -6.43 -35.41 9.38
CA TYR A 312 -6.17 -34.32 8.44
C TYR A 312 -4.72 -33.82 8.44
N ILE A 313 -3.90 -34.26 9.40
CA ILE A 313 -2.50 -33.90 9.52
C ILE A 313 -1.69 -35.18 9.44
N GLN A 314 -1.64 -35.74 8.23
CA GLN A 314 -0.93 -36.98 7.95
C GLN A 314 0.50 -36.65 7.48
N PRO A 315 1.53 -36.90 8.30
CA PRO A 315 2.91 -36.69 7.87
C PRO A 315 3.30 -37.75 6.83
N VAL A 316 3.93 -37.28 5.75
CA VAL A 316 4.51 -38.12 4.69
C VAL A 316 5.93 -37.65 4.37
N LYS A 317 6.80 -38.59 3.98
CA LYS A 317 8.16 -38.25 3.51
C LYS A 317 8.04 -37.42 2.24
N PHE A 318 8.64 -36.23 2.24
CA PHE A 318 8.64 -35.36 1.08
C PHE A 318 9.53 -35.93 -0.04
N LYS A 319 8.94 -36.19 -1.20
CA LYS A 319 9.64 -36.59 -2.44
C LYS A 319 9.94 -35.36 -3.30
N SER A 320 8.90 -34.74 -3.86
CA SER A 320 8.98 -33.53 -4.68
C SER A 320 7.73 -32.66 -4.56
N PHE A 321 7.79 -31.41 -5.04
CA PHE A 321 6.62 -30.53 -5.11
C PHE A 321 5.56 -30.99 -6.11
N ASN A 322 5.91 -31.85 -7.08
CA ASN A 322 4.98 -32.36 -8.09
C ASN A 322 4.13 -33.54 -7.59
N ASP A 323 4.64 -34.31 -6.62
CA ASP A 323 3.97 -35.50 -6.08
C ASP A 323 2.91 -35.15 -5.02
N ALA A 324 2.99 -33.93 -4.50
CA ALA A 324 2.16 -33.36 -3.45
C ALA A 324 0.71 -33.07 -3.92
N LYS A 325 -0.16 -34.09 -3.90
CA LYS A 325 -1.54 -34.00 -4.43
C LYS A 325 -2.65 -33.94 -3.36
N ARG A 326 -2.46 -34.55 -2.19
CA ARG A 326 -3.53 -34.73 -1.18
C ARG A 326 -3.46 -33.67 -0.08
N LEU A 327 -4.56 -32.94 0.13
CA LEU A 327 -4.60 -31.77 1.03
C LEU A 327 -4.35 -32.08 2.52
N TYR A 328 -4.63 -33.31 2.94
CA TYR A 328 -4.42 -33.78 4.33
C TYR A 328 -3.00 -34.32 4.56
N GLU A 329 -2.23 -34.53 3.51
CA GLU A 329 -0.82 -34.91 3.62
C GLU A 329 0.01 -33.65 3.89
N MET A 330 0.99 -33.80 4.78
CA MET A 330 1.90 -32.74 5.19
C MET A 330 3.32 -33.28 5.33
N SER A 331 4.31 -32.40 5.27
CA SER A 331 5.71 -32.79 5.46
C SER A 331 6.40 -31.92 6.51
N SER A 332 7.25 -32.57 7.29
CA SER A 332 8.15 -31.92 8.24
C SER A 332 9.54 -31.79 7.62
N PHE A 333 10.17 -30.62 7.77
CA PHE A 333 11.48 -30.33 7.21
C PHE A 333 12.40 -29.81 8.31
N VAL A 334 13.60 -30.38 8.42
CA VAL A 334 14.68 -29.76 9.20
C VAL A 334 15.08 -28.42 8.55
N GLU A 335 15.52 -27.44 9.34
CA GLU A 335 15.84 -26.09 8.86
C GLU A 335 16.82 -26.07 7.66
N THR A 336 17.77 -27.02 7.59
CA THR A 336 18.76 -27.11 6.50
C THR A 336 18.09 -27.50 5.19
N LYS A 337 17.31 -28.58 5.20
CA LYS A 337 16.52 -29.04 4.05
C LYS A 337 15.50 -28.00 3.60
N ALA A 338 14.78 -27.38 4.55
CA ALA A 338 13.84 -26.31 4.23
C ALA A 338 14.52 -25.09 3.59
N MET A 339 15.72 -24.73 4.07
CA MET A 339 16.53 -23.64 3.52
C MET A 339 17.00 -23.94 2.09
N ASP A 340 17.38 -25.19 1.81
CA ASP A 340 17.81 -25.57 0.46
C ASP A 340 16.63 -25.57 -0.53
N LEU A 341 15.45 -26.04 -0.10
CA LEU A 341 14.21 -25.93 -0.88
C LEU A 341 13.82 -24.46 -1.12
N LEU A 342 13.93 -23.61 -0.09
CA LEU A 342 13.66 -22.17 -0.20
C LEU A 342 14.55 -21.49 -1.25
N LYS A 343 15.83 -21.86 -1.32
CA LYS A 343 16.78 -21.26 -2.28
C LYS A 343 16.55 -21.74 -3.70
N ASN A 344 16.25 -23.03 -3.87
CA ASN A 344 16.18 -23.65 -5.19
C ASN A 344 14.79 -23.53 -5.83
N PHE A 345 13.71 -23.57 -5.02
CA PHE A 345 12.32 -23.66 -5.49
C PHE A 345 11.34 -22.81 -4.64
N PRO A 346 11.55 -21.48 -4.53
CA PRO A 346 10.76 -20.63 -3.64
C PRO A 346 9.27 -20.54 -4.02
N CYS A 347 8.97 -20.42 -5.31
CA CYS A 347 7.62 -20.25 -5.81
C CYS A 347 6.81 -21.54 -5.66
N GLU A 348 7.41 -22.69 -5.98
CA GLU A 348 6.82 -24.01 -5.84
C GLU A 348 6.52 -24.33 -4.38
N PHE A 349 7.42 -23.95 -3.46
CA PHE A 349 7.20 -24.14 -2.04
C PHE A 349 6.03 -23.27 -1.53
N LEU A 350 5.91 -22.02 -2.02
CA LEU A 350 4.76 -21.19 -1.71
C LEU A 350 3.44 -21.80 -2.22
N GLU A 351 3.42 -22.30 -3.45
CA GLU A 351 2.24 -22.97 -4.03
C GLU A 351 1.85 -24.24 -3.26
N TYR A 352 2.83 -25.03 -2.82
CA TYR A 352 2.62 -26.15 -1.92
C TYR A 352 1.90 -25.70 -0.63
N ASN A 353 2.38 -24.62 -0.01
CA ASN A 353 1.84 -24.08 1.24
C ASN A 353 0.46 -23.41 1.12
N LYS A 354 -0.05 -23.16 -0.10
CA LYS A 354 -1.46 -22.75 -0.28
C LYS A 354 -2.42 -23.91 0.01
N LYS A 355 -1.99 -25.13 -0.29
CA LYS A 355 -2.84 -26.34 -0.28
C LYS A 355 -2.58 -27.24 0.91
N GLN A 356 -1.31 -27.45 1.26
CA GLN A 356 -0.87 -28.38 2.28
C GLN A 356 -0.14 -27.65 3.42
N LEU A 357 0.11 -28.38 4.49
CA LEU A 357 0.86 -27.90 5.64
C LEU A 357 2.33 -28.27 5.54
N SER A 358 3.20 -27.36 5.91
CA SER A 358 4.62 -27.64 6.19
C SER A 358 4.96 -27.34 7.64
N ARG A 359 5.70 -28.26 8.26
CA ARG A 359 6.34 -28.04 9.56
C ARG A 359 7.83 -27.83 9.35
N ILE A 360 8.41 -26.87 10.04
CA ILE A 360 9.86 -26.64 10.04
C ILE A 360 10.37 -26.68 11.47
N TYR A 361 11.47 -27.37 11.70
CA TYR A 361 12.08 -27.52 13.01
C TYR A 361 13.61 -27.27 12.99
N PRO A 362 14.20 -26.83 14.11
CA PRO A 362 15.63 -26.54 14.20
C PRO A 362 16.47 -27.81 13.98
N LYS A 363 17.67 -27.66 13.40
CA LYS A 363 18.62 -28.77 13.24
C LYS A 363 19.24 -29.20 14.56
N GLY A 364 19.63 -30.48 14.65
CA GLY A 364 20.24 -31.07 15.84
C GLY A 364 21.56 -30.42 16.29
N THR A 365 22.28 -29.72 15.41
CA THR A 365 23.52 -29.00 15.79
C THR A 365 23.28 -27.80 16.71
N ARG A 366 22.04 -27.34 16.88
CA ARG A 366 21.64 -26.29 17.84
C ARG A 366 21.46 -26.84 19.25
N VAL A 367 22.53 -27.41 19.78
CA VAL A 367 22.54 -28.09 21.10
C VAL A 367 22.23 -27.15 22.28
N ASP A 368 22.44 -25.85 22.08
CA ASP A 368 22.13 -24.77 23.02
C ASP A 368 20.66 -24.34 22.98
N SER A 369 19.83 -25.00 22.18
CA SER A 369 18.43 -24.62 21.92
C SER A 369 18.27 -23.24 21.28
N SER A 370 19.26 -22.74 20.54
CA SER A 370 19.12 -21.51 19.75
C SER A 370 18.06 -21.64 18.66
N ASN A 371 17.47 -20.50 18.24
CA ASN A 371 16.45 -20.48 17.20
C ASN A 371 16.98 -19.96 15.86
N TYR A 372 16.37 -20.41 14.77
CA TYR A 372 16.49 -19.78 13.44
C TYR A 372 15.46 -18.66 13.30
N MET A 373 15.63 -17.77 12.31
CA MET A 373 14.70 -16.67 12.07
C MET A 373 13.40 -17.18 11.41
N PRO A 374 12.22 -17.13 12.05
CA PRO A 374 10.99 -17.71 11.52
C PRO A 374 10.47 -16.97 10.28
N GLN A 375 10.75 -15.67 10.16
CA GLN A 375 10.33 -14.84 9.03
C GLN A 375 10.75 -15.44 7.67
N LEU A 376 11.91 -16.11 7.61
CA LEU A 376 12.41 -16.74 6.39
C LEU A 376 11.40 -17.72 5.79
N PHE A 377 10.75 -18.48 6.66
CA PHE A 377 9.80 -19.51 6.25
C PHE A 377 8.35 -19.00 6.24
N TRP A 378 8.02 -17.99 7.04
CA TRP A 378 6.75 -17.28 6.87
C TRP A 378 6.67 -16.58 5.50
N ASN A 379 7.80 -16.12 4.94
CA ASN A 379 7.85 -15.52 3.59
C ASN A 379 7.41 -16.48 2.48
N ILE A 380 7.59 -17.79 2.64
CA ILE A 380 7.09 -18.83 1.71
C ILE A 380 5.79 -19.49 2.19
N GLY A 381 5.16 -18.95 3.22
CA GLY A 381 3.86 -19.42 3.68
C GLY A 381 3.91 -20.69 4.54
N CYS A 382 5.07 -21.09 5.07
CA CYS A 382 5.11 -22.22 6.00
C CYS A 382 4.28 -21.92 7.24
N GLN A 383 3.41 -22.86 7.63
CA GLN A 383 2.43 -22.65 8.70
C GLN A 383 3.03 -22.94 10.07
N MET A 384 3.67 -24.10 10.23
CA MET A 384 4.16 -24.60 11.51
C MET A 384 5.68 -24.42 11.61
N VAL A 385 6.10 -23.17 11.82
CA VAL A 385 7.52 -22.81 11.97
C VAL A 385 7.89 -22.96 13.45
N ALA A 386 8.36 -24.14 13.83
CA ALA A 386 8.56 -24.53 15.22
C ALA A 386 9.87 -23.98 15.81
N LEU A 387 9.76 -23.38 17.00
CA LEU A 387 10.89 -22.76 17.73
C LEU A 387 11.04 -23.35 19.13
N ASN A 388 12.23 -23.22 19.70
CA ASN A 388 12.58 -23.57 21.08
C ASN A 388 12.10 -22.46 22.04
N PHE A 389 10.98 -22.67 22.72
CA PHE A 389 10.33 -21.68 23.60
C PHE A 389 11.13 -21.33 24.85
N GLN A 390 12.01 -22.24 25.28
CA GLN A 390 12.88 -22.04 26.43
C GLN A 390 13.98 -21.00 26.18
N THR A 391 14.25 -20.64 24.92
CA THR A 391 15.29 -19.67 24.55
C THR A 391 14.65 -18.36 24.08
N PRO A 392 14.64 -17.30 24.90
CA PRO A 392 13.99 -16.02 24.56
C PRO A 392 14.89 -15.12 23.70
N ASP A 393 15.47 -15.69 22.64
CA ASP A 393 16.31 -14.99 21.68
C ASP A 393 15.48 -14.12 20.70
N LEU A 394 16.17 -13.41 19.79
CA LEU A 394 15.50 -12.50 18.84
C LEU A 394 14.39 -13.19 18.02
N PRO A 395 14.59 -14.41 17.46
CA PRO A 395 13.50 -15.16 16.83
C PRO A 395 12.29 -15.39 17.71
N MET A 396 12.49 -15.80 18.97
CA MET A 396 11.39 -16.05 19.91
C MET A 396 10.66 -14.75 20.29
N GLN A 397 11.41 -13.65 20.49
CA GLN A 397 10.84 -12.32 20.72
C GLN A 397 9.95 -11.87 19.55
N LEU A 398 10.38 -12.11 18.31
CA LEU A 398 9.57 -11.84 17.13
C LEU A 398 8.30 -12.69 17.12
N ASN A 399 8.43 -14.00 17.36
CA ASN A 399 7.30 -14.95 17.42
C ASN A 399 6.25 -14.53 18.46
N MET A 400 6.66 -14.30 19.70
CA MET A 400 5.78 -13.84 20.78
C MET A 400 5.16 -12.48 20.50
N GLY A 401 5.89 -11.61 19.81
CA GLY A 401 5.42 -10.29 19.38
C GLY A 401 4.33 -10.35 18.31
N VAL A 402 4.48 -11.19 17.29
CA VAL A 402 3.49 -11.30 16.19
C VAL A 402 2.24 -12.09 16.59
N PHE A 403 2.39 -13.15 17.38
CA PHE A 403 1.24 -13.95 17.85
C PHE A 403 0.49 -13.34 19.04
N GLU A 404 0.88 -12.13 19.48
CA GLU A 404 0.04 -11.32 20.37
C GLU A 404 -1.24 -10.84 19.66
N TYR A 405 -1.16 -10.61 18.35
CA TYR A 405 -2.25 -10.11 17.53
C TYR A 405 -3.30 -11.20 17.26
N ASN A 406 -4.46 -10.80 16.77
CA ASN A 406 -5.61 -11.68 16.54
C ASN A 406 -6.08 -12.40 17.83
N GLY A 407 -6.16 -11.65 18.93
CA GLY A 407 -6.69 -12.11 20.22
C GLY A 407 -5.84 -13.17 20.91
N ARG A 408 -4.53 -13.27 20.64
CA ARG A 408 -3.65 -14.35 21.12
C ARG A 408 -4.16 -15.76 20.77
N SER A 409 -4.87 -15.85 19.65
CA SER A 409 -5.44 -17.12 19.16
C SER A 409 -4.37 -18.15 18.81
N GLY A 410 -3.15 -17.70 18.50
CA GLY A 410 -2.08 -18.54 17.97
C GLY A 410 -2.19 -18.83 16.47
N TYR A 411 -3.16 -18.20 15.80
CA TYR A 411 -3.41 -18.29 14.37
C TYR A 411 -3.42 -16.89 13.76
N LEU A 412 -2.64 -16.68 12.69
CA LEU A 412 -2.64 -15.43 11.93
C LEU A 412 -2.94 -15.74 10.47
N LEU A 413 -3.92 -15.07 9.88
CA LEU A 413 -4.29 -15.29 8.49
C LEU A 413 -3.17 -14.79 7.56
N LYS A 414 -2.75 -15.63 6.61
CA LYS A 414 -1.75 -15.23 5.62
C LYS A 414 -2.27 -14.10 4.72
N PRO A 415 -1.37 -13.26 4.17
CA PRO A 415 -1.71 -12.31 3.12
C PRO A 415 -2.45 -12.96 1.94
N GLU A 416 -3.34 -12.22 1.29
CA GLU A 416 -4.19 -12.74 0.20
C GLU A 416 -3.39 -13.37 -0.94
N VAL A 417 -2.28 -12.76 -1.34
CA VAL A 417 -1.39 -13.26 -2.40
C VAL A 417 -0.76 -14.61 -2.09
N MET A 418 -0.65 -14.98 -0.81
CA MET A 418 -0.09 -16.26 -0.36
C MET A 418 -1.15 -17.34 -0.19
N ARG A 419 -2.42 -17.05 -0.50
CA ARG A 419 -3.56 -17.98 -0.36
C ARG A 419 -4.26 -18.26 -1.68
N ARG A 420 -4.28 -17.27 -2.57
CA ARG A 420 -4.93 -17.33 -3.88
C ARG A 420 -4.20 -18.28 -4.83
N THR A 421 -4.93 -19.22 -5.43
CA THR A 421 -4.37 -20.20 -6.38
C THR A 421 -4.31 -19.69 -7.82
N ASP A 422 -4.97 -18.56 -8.12
CA ASP A 422 -5.01 -17.93 -9.45
C ASP A 422 -3.83 -16.98 -9.71
N ARG A 423 -3.01 -16.70 -8.70
CA ARG A 423 -1.85 -15.82 -8.80
C ARG A 423 -0.60 -16.50 -8.26
N GLN A 424 0.48 -16.44 -9.01
CA GLN A 424 1.81 -16.78 -8.54
C GLN A 424 2.46 -15.55 -7.88
N PHE A 425 3.25 -15.78 -6.86
CA PHE A 425 3.93 -14.73 -6.10
C PHE A 425 5.36 -15.18 -5.82
N ASP A 426 6.33 -14.36 -6.23
CA ASP A 426 7.74 -14.59 -5.91
C ASP A 426 8.09 -13.90 -4.58
N PRO A 427 8.44 -14.67 -3.53
CA PRO A 427 8.82 -14.10 -2.23
C PRO A 427 10.15 -13.35 -2.24
N PHE A 428 10.96 -13.44 -3.31
CA PHE A 428 12.23 -12.71 -3.48
C PHE A 428 12.11 -11.50 -4.40
N THR A 429 10.90 -11.08 -4.78
CA THR A 429 10.70 -9.88 -5.59
C THR A 429 11.24 -8.62 -4.88
N ASP A 430 11.95 -7.79 -5.64
CA ASP A 430 12.42 -6.46 -5.22
C ASP A 430 11.49 -5.33 -5.72
N SER A 431 10.50 -5.67 -6.55
CA SER A 431 9.56 -4.72 -7.13
C SER A 431 8.17 -4.84 -6.51
N ILE A 432 7.40 -3.75 -6.61
CA ILE A 432 5.98 -3.77 -6.22
C ILE A 432 5.22 -4.81 -7.05
N VAL A 433 4.37 -5.59 -6.39
CA VAL A 433 3.61 -6.66 -7.03
C VAL A 433 2.20 -6.16 -7.34
N ASP A 434 1.73 -6.47 -8.54
CA ASP A 434 0.38 -6.08 -8.98
C ASP A 434 -0.71 -6.61 -8.03
N GLY A 435 -1.66 -5.74 -7.70
CA GLY A 435 -2.73 -6.00 -6.73
C GLY A 435 -2.30 -5.89 -5.26
N ILE A 436 -1.03 -5.60 -4.94
CA ILE A 436 -0.57 -5.31 -3.59
C ILE A 436 -0.31 -3.82 -3.44
N VAL A 437 -0.96 -3.18 -2.47
CA VAL A 437 -0.65 -1.80 -2.09
C VAL A 437 0.59 -1.81 -1.19
N ALA A 438 1.74 -1.47 -1.76
CA ALA A 438 2.97 -1.29 -1.00
C ALA A 438 2.88 -0.05 -0.10
N ASN A 439 3.63 -0.02 1.00
CA ASN A 439 3.66 1.10 1.93
C ASN A 439 5.05 1.75 2.01
N ALA A 440 5.07 3.01 2.41
CA ALA A 440 6.27 3.68 2.89
C ALA A 440 6.13 3.93 4.39
N PHE A 441 7.21 3.67 5.13
CA PHE A 441 7.22 3.78 6.58
C PHE A 441 8.39 4.63 7.06
N ARG A 442 8.12 5.55 7.97
CA ARG A 442 9.13 6.37 8.64
C ARG A 442 8.88 6.38 10.13
N ILE A 443 9.95 6.25 10.90
CA ILE A 443 9.90 6.38 12.35
C ILE A 443 11.02 7.29 12.83
N THR A 444 10.65 8.24 13.68
CA THR A 444 11.58 9.14 14.36
C THR A 444 11.55 8.83 15.84
N VAL A 445 12.68 8.40 16.40
CA VAL A 445 12.82 8.19 17.85
C VAL A 445 13.10 9.55 18.48
N ILE A 446 12.18 10.05 19.32
CA ILE A 446 12.25 11.41 19.88
C ILE A 446 12.87 11.36 21.27
N SER A 447 12.32 10.56 22.17
CA SER A 447 12.77 10.47 23.56
C SER A 447 12.43 9.12 24.17
N GLY A 448 12.97 8.86 25.35
CA GLY A 448 12.56 7.74 26.20
C GLY A 448 12.33 8.19 27.62
N GLN A 449 11.64 7.37 28.39
CA GLN A 449 11.27 7.63 29.77
C GLN A 449 11.51 6.39 30.62
N PHE A 450 12.14 6.58 31.78
CA PHE A 450 12.38 5.56 32.80
C PHE A 450 13.00 4.26 32.26
N LEU A 451 13.99 4.36 31.37
CA LEU A 451 14.54 3.20 30.66
C LEU A 451 15.45 2.34 31.55
N SER A 452 16.18 2.95 32.49
CA SER A 452 16.98 2.24 33.48
C SER A 452 17.01 3.03 34.78
N GLU A 453 17.05 2.32 35.91
CA GLU A 453 17.23 2.91 37.24
C GLU A 453 18.66 3.45 37.44
N ARG A 454 19.61 2.94 36.65
CA ARG A 454 21.02 3.34 36.69
C ARG A 454 21.26 4.46 35.69
N LYS A 455 22.15 5.40 36.02
CA LYS A 455 22.62 6.42 35.06
C LYS A 455 23.58 5.77 34.05
N VAL A 456 23.03 5.36 32.91
CA VAL A 456 23.76 4.66 31.84
C VAL A 456 23.33 5.22 30.48
N GLY A 457 24.21 5.14 29.49
CA GLY A 457 23.83 5.42 28.11
C GLY A 457 22.84 4.37 27.59
N VAL A 458 21.89 4.80 26.76
CA VAL A 458 20.89 3.94 26.12
C VAL A 458 20.93 4.16 24.61
N ILE A 459 20.83 3.06 23.87
CA ILE A 459 20.66 3.03 22.41
C ILE A 459 19.30 2.40 22.11
N VAL A 460 18.61 2.96 21.11
CA VAL A 460 17.42 2.36 20.53
C VAL A 460 17.76 1.83 19.14
N GLU A 461 17.38 0.59 18.88
CA GLU A 461 17.51 -0.08 17.58
C GLU A 461 16.12 -0.24 16.97
N VAL A 462 16.02 -0.01 15.66
CA VAL A 462 14.82 -0.18 14.86
C VAL A 462 15.13 -1.12 13.70
N ASP A 463 14.47 -2.27 13.69
CA ASP A 463 14.60 -3.31 12.67
C ASP A 463 13.27 -3.55 11.96
N MET A 464 13.32 -3.88 10.67
CA MET A 464 12.15 -4.34 9.90
C MET A 464 12.35 -5.79 9.46
N PHE A 465 11.37 -6.63 9.77
CA PHE A 465 11.27 -8.03 9.36
C PHE A 465 10.13 -8.17 8.37
N GLY A 466 10.30 -8.96 7.32
CA GLY A 466 9.32 -9.15 6.25
C GLY A 466 9.94 -9.94 5.11
N LEU A 467 9.52 -9.67 3.88
CA LEU A 467 10.20 -10.17 2.69
C LEU A 467 11.66 -9.72 2.65
N PRO A 468 12.55 -10.43 1.93
CA PRO A 468 13.95 -10.03 1.79
C PRO A 468 14.12 -8.59 1.27
N GLY A 469 13.29 -8.15 0.32
CA GLY A 469 13.27 -6.77 -0.19
C GLY A 469 12.81 -5.72 0.83
N ASP A 470 11.99 -6.11 1.81
CA ASP A 470 11.50 -5.24 2.90
C ASP A 470 12.47 -5.18 4.08
N ALA A 471 13.23 -6.26 4.28
CA ALA A 471 14.07 -6.45 5.43
C ALA A 471 15.28 -5.51 5.41
N LYS A 472 15.31 -4.57 6.36
CA LYS A 472 16.43 -3.63 6.54
C LYS A 472 16.96 -3.75 7.95
N LYS A 473 18.23 -4.16 8.07
CA LYS A 473 18.86 -4.43 9.37
C LYS A 473 19.42 -3.18 10.04
N ARG A 474 19.26 -3.14 11.37
CA ARG A 474 20.11 -2.49 12.38
C ARG A 474 20.32 -1.00 12.19
N ALA A 475 19.23 -0.25 12.09
CA ALA A 475 19.30 1.18 12.26
C ALA A 475 19.31 1.51 13.76
N LYS A 476 20.36 2.18 14.25
CA LYS A 476 20.54 2.48 15.68
C LYS A 476 20.59 3.99 15.90
N THR A 477 20.02 4.46 17.01
CA THR A 477 20.19 5.83 17.45
C THR A 477 21.61 6.05 17.97
N LYS A 478 22.00 7.32 18.12
CA LYS A 478 23.17 7.66 18.94
C LYS A 478 22.94 7.24 20.39
N MET A 479 24.05 6.94 21.08
CA MET A 479 24.07 6.71 22.51
C MET A 479 23.53 7.93 23.25
N SER A 480 22.67 7.73 24.26
CA SER A 480 22.34 8.82 25.17
C SER A 480 23.55 9.15 26.05
N ASN A 481 23.80 10.44 26.32
CA ASN A 481 24.97 10.90 27.07
C ASN A 481 24.87 10.58 28.59
N GLY A 482 24.83 9.30 28.95
CA GLY A 482 24.67 8.82 30.34
C GLY A 482 23.29 9.07 30.96
N ASN A 483 22.32 9.53 30.16
CA ASN A 483 20.95 9.75 30.60
C ASN A 483 20.04 8.58 30.19
N SER A 484 19.52 7.87 31.18
CA SER A 484 18.58 6.75 31.02
C SER A 484 17.17 7.09 31.51
N MET A 485 16.98 8.22 32.19
CA MET A 485 15.72 8.58 32.82
C MET A 485 14.79 9.29 31.84
N ASP A 486 15.31 10.26 31.09
CA ASP A 486 14.58 11.05 30.12
C ASP A 486 15.45 11.43 28.90
N PRO A 487 16.12 10.46 28.24
CA PRO A 487 16.94 10.76 27.06
C PRO A 487 16.11 11.35 25.92
N VAL A 488 16.68 12.34 25.23
CA VAL A 488 16.09 12.94 24.02
C VAL A 488 17.06 12.79 22.85
N TRP A 489 16.63 12.11 21.80
CA TRP A 489 17.37 11.92 20.56
C TRP A 489 16.90 12.93 19.52
N LYS A 490 17.79 13.83 19.11
CA LYS A 490 17.44 14.90 18.17
C LYS A 490 17.58 14.41 16.72
N ASN A 491 16.44 14.28 16.03
CA ASN A 491 16.37 14.05 14.58
C ASN A 491 16.92 12.68 14.12
N GLU A 492 16.82 11.65 14.95
CA GLU A 492 17.14 10.26 14.57
C GLU A 492 15.96 9.65 13.81
N LYS A 493 16.05 9.70 12.48
CA LYS A 493 14.98 9.28 11.55
C LYS A 493 15.38 8.02 10.81
N PHE A 494 14.50 7.03 10.85
CA PHE A 494 14.66 5.78 10.12
C PHE A 494 13.59 5.73 9.03
N PHE A 495 14.04 5.61 7.78
CA PHE A 495 13.16 5.61 6.61
C PHE A 495 13.26 4.29 5.85
N PHE A 496 12.08 3.71 5.62
CA PHE A 496 11.82 2.50 4.87
C PHE A 496 10.97 2.92 3.67
N PRO A 497 11.61 3.28 2.55
CA PRO A 497 10.95 3.95 1.44
C PRO A 497 9.92 3.07 0.72
N GLN A 498 10.14 1.76 0.74
CA GLN A 498 9.33 0.79 0.03
C GLN A 498 9.24 -0.46 0.91
N VAL A 499 8.00 -0.79 1.28
CA VAL A 499 7.60 -2.02 1.95
C VAL A 499 6.62 -2.70 1.00
N ILE A 500 7.13 -3.69 0.27
CA ILE A 500 6.48 -4.45 -0.80
C ILE A 500 5.27 -5.20 -0.26
N LEU A 501 5.40 -5.91 0.87
CA LEU A 501 4.30 -6.65 1.49
C LEU A 501 4.05 -6.22 2.94
N PRO A 502 3.35 -5.09 3.15
CA PRO A 502 3.12 -4.49 4.47
C PRO A 502 2.34 -5.41 5.43
N SER A 503 1.48 -6.28 4.90
CA SER A 503 0.71 -7.25 5.69
C SER A 503 1.57 -8.34 6.33
N LEU A 504 2.76 -8.60 5.77
CA LEU A 504 3.71 -9.59 6.30
C LEU A 504 4.84 -8.91 7.11
N ALA A 505 5.07 -7.61 6.87
CA ALA A 505 6.15 -6.87 7.50
C ALA A 505 5.84 -6.46 8.96
N SER A 506 6.84 -6.58 9.83
CA SER A 506 6.80 -6.19 11.23
C SER A 506 8.03 -5.35 11.60
N VAL A 507 7.81 -4.27 12.34
CA VAL A 507 8.86 -3.39 12.88
C VAL A 507 9.13 -3.78 14.32
N ARG A 508 10.41 -3.98 14.66
CA ARG A 508 10.85 -4.21 16.04
C ARG A 508 11.64 -3.00 16.51
N ILE A 509 11.25 -2.46 17.66
CA ILE A 509 11.94 -1.37 18.35
C ILE A 509 12.49 -1.95 19.65
N SER A 510 13.79 -1.84 19.89
CA SER A 510 14.43 -2.39 21.09
C SER A 510 15.41 -1.40 21.71
N ALA A 511 15.42 -1.33 23.04
CA ALA A 511 16.32 -0.49 23.80
C ALA A 511 17.39 -1.34 24.50
N TYR A 512 18.63 -0.85 24.46
CA TYR A 512 19.80 -1.48 25.08
C TYR A 512 20.59 -0.45 25.89
N GLU A 513 21.16 -0.88 27.02
CA GLU A 513 22.17 -0.11 27.75
C GLU A 513 23.51 -0.08 26.98
N GLU A 514 24.39 0.85 27.33
CA GLU A 514 25.72 1.02 26.73
C GLU A 514 26.61 -0.23 26.78
N ASN A 515 26.43 -1.08 27.80
CA ASN A 515 27.13 -2.36 27.95
C ASN A 515 26.51 -3.49 27.10
N GLY A 516 25.48 -3.20 26.30
CA GLY A 516 24.73 -4.19 25.50
C GLY A 516 23.63 -4.93 26.25
N ARG A 517 23.34 -4.57 27.52
CA ARG A 517 22.25 -5.18 28.29
C ARG A 517 20.90 -4.80 27.69
N PHE A 518 20.07 -5.81 27.46
CA PHE A 518 18.70 -5.61 26.99
C PHE A 518 17.84 -4.92 28.05
N ILE A 519 17.09 -3.90 27.65
CA ILE A 519 16.12 -3.21 28.50
C ILE A 519 14.71 -3.70 28.20
N GLY A 520 14.33 -3.67 26.92
CA GLY A 520 13.00 -4.02 26.47
C GLY A 520 12.80 -3.79 24.98
N HIS A 521 11.73 -4.34 24.43
CA HIS A 521 11.40 -4.24 23.02
C HIS A 521 9.89 -4.13 22.77
N ARG A 522 9.52 -3.80 21.53
CA ARG A 522 8.15 -3.88 21.03
C ARG A 522 8.17 -4.33 19.56
N VAL A 523 7.31 -5.27 19.21
CA VAL A 523 7.06 -5.70 17.83
C VAL A 523 5.71 -5.16 17.36
N LEU A 524 5.71 -4.54 16.19
CA LEU A 524 4.56 -3.82 15.61
C LEU A 524 4.39 -4.18 14.13
N PRO A 525 3.31 -4.86 13.71
CA PRO A 525 2.99 -5.09 12.31
C PRO A 525 2.78 -3.77 11.56
N VAL A 526 3.36 -3.62 10.38
CA VAL A 526 3.29 -2.37 9.58
C VAL A 526 1.84 -2.02 9.24
N SER A 527 0.99 -3.02 9.03
CA SER A 527 -0.45 -2.88 8.77
C SER A 527 -1.27 -2.37 9.98
N ALA A 528 -0.73 -2.47 11.21
CA ALA A 528 -1.42 -2.10 12.44
C ALA A 528 -0.90 -0.81 13.09
N ILE A 529 0.27 -0.31 12.69
CA ILE A 529 0.87 0.91 13.23
C ILE A 529 0.04 2.14 12.85
N ARG A 530 -0.36 2.95 13.85
CA ARG A 530 -0.89 4.29 13.63
C ARG A 530 0.23 5.31 13.40
N PRO A 531 0.08 6.26 12.48
CA PRO A 531 0.99 7.40 12.35
C PRO A 531 0.67 8.49 13.37
N GLY A 532 1.68 9.28 13.71
CA GLY A 532 1.59 10.36 14.67
C GLY A 532 2.58 10.24 15.81
N PHE A 533 2.40 11.07 16.82
CA PHE A 533 3.15 11.02 18.06
C PHE A 533 2.54 9.98 18.99
N HIS A 534 3.29 8.94 19.32
CA HIS A 534 2.83 7.86 20.19
C HIS A 534 3.88 7.46 21.21
N TYR A 535 3.40 7.09 22.39
CA TYR A 535 4.20 6.34 23.34
C TYR A 535 4.19 4.85 23.00
N ILE A 536 5.37 4.24 23.10
CA ILE A 536 5.56 2.80 22.99
C ILE A 536 6.02 2.31 24.34
N CYS A 537 5.13 1.63 25.05
CA CYS A 537 5.50 0.88 26.25
C CYS A 537 6.35 -0.33 25.84
N LEU A 538 7.55 -0.43 26.41
CA LEU A 538 8.45 -1.54 26.13
C LEU A 538 8.00 -2.80 26.87
N LYS A 539 8.47 -3.94 26.36
CA LYS A 539 8.17 -5.27 26.89
C LYS A 539 9.45 -6.05 27.12
N ASN A 540 9.40 -7.00 28.06
CA ASN A 540 10.51 -7.93 28.27
C ASN A 540 10.64 -8.93 27.11
N GLU A 541 11.58 -9.86 27.21
CA GLU A 541 11.87 -10.86 26.19
C GLU A 541 10.70 -11.83 25.96
N LEU A 542 9.85 -12.04 26.96
CA LEU A 542 8.64 -12.87 26.90
C LEU A 542 7.39 -12.10 26.44
N ASN A 543 7.57 -10.89 25.89
CA ASN A 543 6.50 -10.00 25.42
C ASN A 543 5.50 -9.57 26.53
N GLN A 544 5.93 -9.56 27.80
CA GLN A 544 5.17 -9.02 28.92
C GLN A 544 5.45 -7.51 29.09
N PRO A 545 4.44 -6.68 29.41
CA PRO A 545 4.59 -5.23 29.52
C PRO A 545 5.51 -4.82 30.67
N LEU A 546 6.47 -3.94 30.38
CA LEU A 546 7.23 -3.22 31.40
C LEU A 546 6.44 -1.98 31.81
N MET A 547 6.42 -1.66 33.12
CA MET A 547 5.54 -0.59 33.62
C MET A 547 6.01 0.82 33.26
N LEU A 548 7.30 1.11 33.45
CA LEU A 548 7.86 2.46 33.30
C LEU A 548 8.58 2.70 31.95
N PRO A 549 9.43 1.78 31.47
CA PRO A 549 10.22 1.99 30.25
C PRO A 549 9.33 2.23 29.03
N SER A 550 9.40 3.45 28.48
CA SER A 550 8.61 3.85 27.33
C SER A 550 9.41 4.75 26.39
N LEU A 551 9.05 4.73 25.11
CA LEU A 551 9.65 5.55 24.07
C LEU A 551 8.60 6.45 23.43
N LEU A 552 8.90 7.73 23.28
CA LEU A 552 8.10 8.64 22.45
C LEU A 552 8.65 8.62 21.03
N VAL A 553 7.79 8.27 20.08
CA VAL A 553 8.14 8.21 18.66
C VAL A 553 7.17 9.02 17.82
N LEU A 554 7.64 9.46 16.65
CA LEU A 554 6.80 9.94 15.56
C LEU A 554 6.84 8.93 14.43
N THR A 555 5.69 8.30 14.16
CA THR A 555 5.50 7.37 13.04
C THR A 555 4.81 8.08 11.89
N GLU A 556 5.23 7.83 10.66
CA GLU A 556 4.55 8.27 9.45
C GLU A 556 4.42 7.03 8.54
N VAL A 557 3.19 6.71 8.15
CA VAL A 557 2.88 5.58 7.29
C VAL A 557 1.95 6.06 6.18
N TRP A 558 2.26 5.73 4.93
CA TRP A 558 1.44 6.10 3.78
C TRP A 558 1.60 5.06 2.66
N ASP A 559 0.74 5.12 1.66
CA ASP A 559 0.83 4.23 0.50
C ASP A 559 2.00 4.63 -0.39
N TYR A 560 2.78 3.65 -0.81
CA TYR A 560 3.95 3.89 -1.64
C TYR A 560 3.53 4.32 -3.04
N ILE A 561 4.05 5.46 -3.48
CA ILE A 561 3.86 5.98 -4.83
C ILE A 561 5.25 6.12 -5.46
N PRO A 562 5.54 5.44 -6.58
CA PRO A 562 6.79 5.65 -7.32
C PRO A 562 6.96 7.11 -7.71
N THR A 563 8.18 7.65 -7.57
CA THR A 563 8.48 9.07 -7.82
C THR A 563 8.04 9.54 -9.22
N GLU A 564 8.14 8.67 -10.22
CA GLU A 564 7.70 8.90 -11.59
C GLU A 564 6.18 9.11 -11.72
N HIS A 565 5.40 8.51 -10.83
CA HIS A 565 3.94 8.53 -10.87
C HIS A 565 3.29 9.53 -9.91
N GLN A 566 4.07 10.28 -9.12
CA GLN A 566 3.56 11.23 -8.13
C GLN A 566 2.55 12.23 -8.73
N LYS A 567 2.83 12.76 -9.93
CA LYS A 567 1.93 13.72 -10.61
C LYS A 567 0.57 13.12 -10.96
N TYR A 568 0.55 11.84 -11.32
CA TYR A 568 -0.70 11.14 -11.63
C TYR A 568 -1.48 10.85 -10.35
N ALA A 569 -0.80 10.41 -9.28
CA ALA A 569 -1.43 10.18 -7.99
C ALA A 569 -2.07 11.46 -7.42
N ASP A 570 -1.36 12.59 -7.46
CA ASP A 570 -1.89 13.89 -7.01
C ASP A 570 -3.13 14.32 -7.83
N ALA A 571 -3.14 14.03 -9.13
CA ALA A 571 -4.28 14.32 -10.01
C ALA A 571 -5.49 13.41 -9.72
N LEU A 572 -5.26 12.15 -9.35
CA LEU A 572 -6.31 11.20 -8.97
C LEU A 572 -6.87 11.51 -7.58
N ALA A 573 -6.04 11.99 -6.65
CA ALA A 573 -6.47 12.38 -5.31
C ALA A 573 -7.36 13.64 -5.31
N ASP A 574 -7.10 14.60 -6.19
CA ASP A 574 -7.91 15.83 -6.34
C ASP A 574 -8.08 16.22 -7.84
N PRO A 575 -8.98 15.53 -8.57
CA PRO A 575 -9.17 15.76 -9.99
C PRO A 575 -9.76 17.13 -10.29
N ILE A 576 -10.57 17.68 -9.38
CA ILE A 576 -11.21 18.99 -9.54
C ILE A 576 -10.14 20.08 -9.56
N ARG A 577 -9.20 20.05 -8.60
CA ARG A 577 -8.09 21.00 -8.57
C ARG A 577 -7.17 20.84 -9.77
N TYR A 578 -6.88 19.61 -10.20
CA TYR A 578 -6.03 19.36 -11.35
C TYR A 578 -6.62 19.96 -12.63
N VAL A 579 -7.89 19.66 -12.94
CA VAL A 579 -8.61 20.21 -14.10
C VAL A 579 -8.71 21.73 -14.01
N SER A 580 -9.05 22.27 -12.84
CA SER A 580 -9.14 23.73 -12.63
C SER A 580 -7.81 24.45 -12.91
N GLN A 581 -6.68 23.89 -12.48
CA GLN A 581 -5.36 24.46 -12.75
C GLN A 581 -4.99 24.35 -14.23
N PHE A 582 -5.34 23.23 -14.88
CA PHE A 582 -5.14 23.03 -16.30
C PHE A 582 -5.93 24.07 -17.11
N ASP A 583 -7.22 24.21 -16.85
CA ASP A 583 -8.10 25.22 -17.48
C ASP A 583 -7.57 26.64 -17.29
N LYS A 584 -7.05 26.94 -16.09
CA LYS A 584 -6.45 28.25 -15.79
C LYS A 584 -5.21 28.50 -16.66
N ARG A 585 -4.33 27.50 -16.82
CA ARG A 585 -3.15 27.61 -17.68
C ARG A 585 -3.54 27.75 -19.15
N GLN A 586 -4.52 26.97 -19.60
CA GLN A 586 -5.03 27.05 -20.97
C GLN A 586 -5.58 28.44 -21.28
N LYS A 587 -6.43 29.00 -20.40
CA LYS A 587 -6.96 30.37 -20.56
C LYS A 587 -5.87 31.44 -20.55
N GLN A 588 -4.83 31.28 -19.73
CA GLN A 588 -3.69 32.20 -19.71
C GLN A 588 -2.88 32.12 -21.01
N LEU A 589 -2.73 30.91 -21.58
CA LEU A 589 -2.03 30.69 -22.84
C LEU A 589 -2.83 31.24 -24.04
N GLU A 590 -4.14 31.00 -24.08
CA GLU A 590 -5.05 31.57 -25.08
C GLU A 590 -4.96 33.11 -25.11
N ALA A 591 -4.86 33.74 -23.93
CA ALA A 591 -4.67 35.19 -23.85
C ALA A 591 -3.32 35.65 -24.46
N LEU A 592 -2.22 34.93 -24.21
CA LEU A 592 -0.91 35.24 -24.80
C LEU A 592 -0.91 35.05 -26.33
N MET A 593 -1.51 33.97 -26.83
CA MET A 593 -1.63 33.71 -28.26
C MET A 593 -2.50 34.76 -28.96
N ALA A 594 -3.57 35.23 -28.30
CA ALA A 594 -4.40 36.32 -28.83
C ALA A 594 -3.61 37.65 -28.95
N TYR A 595 -2.63 37.91 -28.09
CA TYR A 595 -1.80 39.12 -28.14
C TYR A 595 -0.87 39.15 -29.37
N GLU A 596 -0.27 38.03 -29.77
CA GLU A 596 0.57 37.95 -30.99
C GLU A 596 -0.24 38.17 -32.28
N VAL A 597 -1.43 37.56 -32.37
CA VAL A 597 -2.33 37.73 -33.53
C VAL A 597 -2.80 39.18 -33.67
N THR A 598 -2.98 39.89 -32.55
CA THR A 598 -3.40 41.29 -32.57
C THR A 598 -2.30 42.20 -33.12
N PHE A 599 -1.01 41.93 -32.83
CA PHE A 599 0.12 42.76 -33.28
C PHE A 599 0.39 42.63 -34.80
N LEU A 600 0.19 41.43 -35.37
CA LEU A 600 0.30 41.20 -36.82
C LEU A 600 -0.85 41.82 -37.63
N CYS A 601 -2.02 42.06 -37.01
CA CYS A 601 -3.15 42.71 -37.67
C CYS A 601 -3.12 44.25 -37.68
N PHE A 602 -2.18 44.91 -36.98
CA PHE A 602 -2.15 46.37 -36.89
C PHE A 602 -1.67 47.14 -38.15
N PRO A 603 -0.83 46.62 -39.07
CA PRO A 603 -0.39 47.40 -40.25
C PRO A 603 -1.48 47.59 -41.32
N ASN A 604 -2.50 46.73 -41.36
CA ASN A 604 -3.42 46.64 -42.50
C ASN A 604 -4.51 47.74 -42.55
N LYS A 605 -4.71 48.51 -41.48
CA LYS A 605 -5.75 49.56 -41.42
C LYS A 605 -5.33 50.92 -42.02
N TYR A 606 -4.04 51.21 -42.13
CA TYR A 606 -3.56 52.51 -42.64
C TYR A 606 -3.47 52.56 -44.18
N LEU A 607 -3.15 51.44 -44.84
CA LEU A 607 -3.04 51.36 -46.31
C LEU A 607 -4.40 51.43 -47.02
N GLY A 608 -5.45 50.79 -46.47
CA GLY A 608 -6.80 50.81 -47.05
C GLY A 608 -7.44 52.21 -47.10
N ASN A 609 -7.10 53.08 -46.14
CA ASN A 609 -7.63 54.44 -46.06
C ASN A 609 -6.99 55.42 -47.05
N CYS A 610 -5.71 55.23 -47.41
CA CYS A 610 -5.01 56.09 -48.38
C CYS A 610 -5.52 55.83 -49.80
N PHE A 611 -5.63 54.55 -50.19
CA PHE A 611 -6.12 54.13 -51.51
C PHE A 611 -7.57 54.56 -51.79
N CYS A 612 -8.45 54.49 -50.78
CA CYS A 612 -9.83 54.93 -50.91
C CYS A 612 -9.97 56.46 -51.09
N ARG A 613 -9.01 57.24 -50.59
CA ARG A 613 -9.04 58.71 -50.69
C ARG A 613 -8.60 59.18 -52.06
N GLU A 614 -7.53 58.62 -52.60
CA GLU A 614 -7.04 58.94 -53.96
C GLU A 614 -8.02 58.51 -55.05
N LYS A 615 -8.62 57.31 -54.92
CA LYS A 615 -9.67 56.85 -55.84
C LYS A 615 -10.88 57.79 -55.85
N LYS A 616 -11.28 58.33 -54.69
CA LYS A 616 -12.37 59.32 -54.58
C LYS A 616 -12.02 60.66 -55.22
N GLU A 617 -10.79 61.13 -55.10
CA GLU A 617 -10.37 62.40 -55.71
C GLU A 617 -10.24 62.30 -57.24
N ILE A 618 -9.72 61.18 -57.75
CA ILE A 618 -9.66 60.92 -59.20
C ILE A 618 -11.07 60.78 -59.78
N GLN A 619 -11.97 60.08 -59.08
CA GLN A 619 -13.38 59.97 -59.49
C GLN A 619 -14.03 61.36 -59.57
N LYS A 620 -13.84 62.23 -58.57
CA LYS A 620 -14.35 63.61 -58.59
C LYS A 620 -13.77 64.44 -59.74
N MET A 621 -12.48 64.30 -60.03
CA MET A 621 -11.84 65.04 -61.12
C MET A 621 -12.40 64.62 -62.48
N MET A 622 -12.57 63.31 -62.68
CA MET A 622 -13.17 62.77 -63.89
C MET A 622 -14.62 63.20 -64.00
N ASP A 623 -15.43 63.11 -62.95
CA ASP A 623 -16.84 63.52 -63.00
C ASP A 623 -17.01 65.01 -63.34
N ARG A 624 -16.09 65.88 -62.90
CA ARG A 624 -16.07 67.29 -63.31
C ARG A 624 -15.75 67.47 -64.80
N LYS A 625 -14.79 66.72 -65.34
CA LYS A 625 -14.48 66.74 -66.78
C LYS A 625 -15.67 66.27 -67.62
N ARG A 626 -16.36 65.21 -67.18
CA ARG A 626 -17.59 64.71 -67.81
C ARG A 626 -18.65 65.80 -67.89
N GLN A 627 -18.88 66.50 -66.78
CA GLN A 627 -19.92 67.52 -66.70
C GLN A 627 -19.60 68.74 -67.58
N ASN A 628 -18.32 69.11 -67.70
CA ASN A 628 -17.88 70.19 -68.58
C ASN A 628 -18.03 69.81 -70.07
N SER A 629 -17.68 68.59 -70.47
CA SER A 629 -17.87 68.12 -71.85
C SER A 629 -19.36 67.98 -72.22
N ILE A 630 -20.21 67.54 -71.28
CA ILE A 630 -21.67 67.47 -71.48
C ILE A 630 -22.28 68.89 -71.59
N SER A 631 -21.75 69.87 -70.88
CA SER A 631 -22.25 71.26 -70.96
C SER A 631 -21.82 71.97 -72.24
N GLU A 632 -20.64 71.66 -72.80
CA GLU A 632 -20.22 72.19 -74.11
C GLU A 632 -21.06 71.66 -75.28
N VAL A 633 -21.44 70.38 -75.25
CA VAL A 633 -22.27 69.76 -76.32
C VAL A 633 -23.72 70.22 -76.26
N LYS A 634 -24.26 70.52 -75.07
CA LYS A 634 -25.63 71.05 -74.91
C LYS A 634 -25.82 72.49 -75.42
N VAL A 635 -24.76 73.21 -75.77
CA VAL A 635 -24.82 74.60 -76.26
C VAL A 635 -24.84 74.68 -77.80
N LYS A 636 -24.62 73.57 -78.51
CA LYS A 636 -24.70 73.49 -79.98
C LYS A 636 -25.86 72.56 -80.39
N ASP A 637 -27.02 73.11 -80.75
CA ASP A 637 -28.16 72.36 -81.34
C ASP A 637 -27.72 71.67 -82.66
N ASN A 638 -28.20 70.49 -83.11
CA ASN A 638 -29.45 69.75 -82.95
C ASN A 638 -29.17 68.22 -83.04
N LYS A 639 -29.80 67.42 -82.15
CA LYS A 639 -29.68 65.96 -81.86
C LYS A 639 -28.63 65.56 -80.79
N PRO A 640 -28.98 65.59 -79.49
CA PRO A 640 -28.01 65.47 -78.40
C PRO A 640 -27.77 64.05 -77.85
N ASP A 641 -28.63 63.07 -78.13
CA ASP A 641 -28.64 61.83 -77.31
C ASP A 641 -27.58 60.77 -77.68
N GLU A 642 -27.19 60.66 -78.95
CA GLU A 642 -26.13 59.72 -79.38
C GLU A 642 -24.74 60.20 -78.96
N GLU A 643 -24.45 61.48 -79.14
CA GLU A 643 -23.16 62.10 -78.79
C GLU A 643 -22.93 62.13 -77.27
N ILE A 644 -23.98 62.38 -76.48
CA ILE A 644 -23.92 62.31 -75.01
C ILE A 644 -23.64 60.87 -74.53
N ASN A 645 -24.22 59.86 -75.19
CA ASN A 645 -23.98 58.46 -74.85
C ASN A 645 -22.56 58.00 -75.24
N GLU A 646 -22.01 58.45 -76.37
CA GLU A 646 -20.61 58.22 -76.70
C GLU A 646 -19.65 58.89 -75.72
N ILE A 647 -19.94 60.13 -75.30
CA ILE A 647 -19.16 60.84 -74.29
C ILE A 647 -19.22 60.10 -72.94
N ASN A 648 -20.40 59.63 -72.52
CA ASN A 648 -20.54 58.84 -71.31
C ASN A 648 -19.76 57.52 -71.38
N SER A 649 -19.82 56.81 -72.51
CA SER A 649 -19.10 55.53 -72.66
C SER A 649 -17.58 55.72 -72.74
N ARG A 650 -17.11 56.80 -73.38
CA ARG A 650 -15.69 57.18 -73.43
C ARG A 650 -15.17 57.56 -72.04
N HIS A 651 -15.93 58.35 -71.29
CA HIS A 651 -15.57 58.81 -69.96
C HIS A 651 -15.53 57.68 -68.92
N ILE A 652 -16.43 56.70 -69.03
CA ILE A 652 -16.42 55.48 -68.20
C ILE A 652 -15.15 54.67 -68.50
N LYS A 653 -14.79 54.48 -69.78
CA LYS A 653 -13.56 53.76 -70.17
C LYS A 653 -12.30 54.47 -69.68
N GLU A 654 -12.24 55.80 -69.77
CA GLU A 654 -11.10 56.60 -69.29
C GLU A 654 -10.99 56.60 -67.76
N THR A 655 -12.11 56.67 -67.04
CA THR A 655 -12.13 56.62 -65.58
C THR A 655 -11.68 55.25 -65.06
N VAL A 656 -12.15 54.17 -65.69
CA VAL A 656 -11.72 52.80 -65.36
C VAL A 656 -10.25 52.60 -65.71
N SER A 657 -9.77 53.12 -66.84
CA SER A 657 -8.35 53.08 -67.21
C SER A 657 -7.48 53.86 -66.24
N ALA A 658 -7.86 55.08 -65.84
CA ALA A 658 -7.12 55.89 -64.88
C ALA A 658 -7.03 55.22 -63.50
N ILE A 659 -8.12 54.64 -63.01
CA ILE A 659 -8.14 53.88 -61.75
C ILE A 659 -7.24 52.64 -61.85
N ARG A 660 -7.28 51.93 -62.98
CA ARG A 660 -6.43 50.74 -63.21
C ARG A 660 -4.95 51.10 -63.33
N THR A 661 -4.62 52.22 -63.96
CA THR A 661 -3.25 52.74 -64.07
C THR A 661 -2.70 53.18 -62.71
N VAL A 662 -3.52 53.74 -61.82
CA VAL A 662 -3.12 54.06 -60.42
C VAL A 662 -2.89 52.79 -59.60
N SER A 663 -3.73 51.78 -59.77
CA SER A 663 -3.51 50.46 -59.17
C SER A 663 -2.24 49.79 -59.69
N ILE A 664 -1.92 49.92 -60.98
CA ILE A 664 -0.72 49.34 -61.60
C ILE A 664 0.55 50.15 -61.27
N THR A 665 0.48 51.48 -61.23
CA THR A 665 1.64 52.32 -60.87
C THR A 665 2.04 52.11 -59.42
N HIS A 666 1.11 51.95 -58.46
CA HIS A 666 1.47 51.58 -57.09
C HIS A 666 2.13 50.19 -56.98
N THR A 667 1.79 49.24 -57.86
CA THR A 667 2.50 47.96 -57.95
C THR A 667 3.87 48.07 -58.64
N HIS A 668 4.09 49.09 -59.49
CA HIS A 668 5.30 49.24 -60.31
C HIS A 668 6.31 50.28 -59.79
N THR A 669 5.88 51.29 -59.01
CA THR A 669 6.80 52.17 -58.25
C THR A 669 7.48 51.42 -57.11
N HIS A 670 6.85 50.36 -56.59
CA HIS A 670 7.49 49.47 -55.61
C HIS A 670 8.62 48.60 -56.19
N THR A 671 8.72 48.46 -57.53
CA THR A 671 9.83 47.73 -58.18
C THR A 671 10.91 48.62 -58.80
N HIS A 672 10.66 49.90 -59.10
CA HIS A 672 11.60 50.73 -59.89
C HIS A 672 12.30 51.90 -59.17
N THR A 673 11.93 52.29 -57.94
CA THR A 673 12.65 53.36 -57.18
C THR A 673 13.88 52.85 -56.41
N HIS A 674 14.63 51.92 -57.00
CA HIS A 674 15.96 51.53 -56.51
C HIS A 674 16.95 51.59 -57.68
N THR A 675 17.43 52.79 -58.00
CA THR A 675 18.78 53.03 -58.50
C THR A 675 19.01 54.52 -58.68
N HIS A 676 20.09 54.99 -58.06
CA HIS A 676 20.77 56.29 -58.22
C HIS A 676 20.53 57.45 -57.21
N THR A 677 21.69 57.86 -56.66
CA THR A 677 22.14 59.16 -56.13
C THR A 677 21.96 59.52 -54.63
N HIS A 678 22.99 59.18 -53.83
CA HIS A 678 23.89 60.08 -53.06
C HIS A 678 23.41 61.53 -52.81
N THR A 679 23.46 62.19 -51.65
CA THR A 679 24.12 62.09 -50.31
C THR A 679 23.33 62.99 -49.30
N PRO A 680 23.81 63.37 -48.09
CA PRO A 680 23.41 62.83 -46.80
C PRO A 680 22.68 63.84 -45.88
N THR A 681 21.60 63.45 -45.20
CA THR A 681 21.25 64.03 -43.89
C THR A 681 20.25 63.13 -43.14
N GLU A 682 20.70 62.65 -41.98
CA GLU A 682 19.97 62.14 -40.80
C GLU A 682 18.78 61.17 -41.00
N ALA A 683 18.99 59.91 -40.62
CA ALA A 683 18.02 58.81 -40.58
C ALA A 683 17.15 58.81 -39.30
N PRO A 684 16.05 58.03 -39.28
CA PRO A 684 15.88 57.06 -38.21
C PRO A 684 15.76 55.62 -38.75
N VAL A 685 16.47 54.74 -38.04
CA VAL A 685 16.60 53.30 -38.21
C VAL A 685 15.23 52.64 -38.04
N GLY A 686 14.65 52.08 -39.10
CA GLY A 686 13.36 51.39 -39.00
C GLY A 686 12.86 50.71 -40.28
N PHE A 687 13.31 51.13 -41.45
CA PHE A 687 12.79 50.59 -42.71
C PHE A 687 13.48 49.31 -43.22
N GLY A 688 14.69 48.99 -42.75
CA GLY A 688 15.44 47.80 -43.20
C GLY A 688 14.92 46.46 -42.64
N PHE A 689 14.30 46.46 -41.45
CA PHE A 689 13.85 45.23 -40.79
C PHE A 689 12.54 44.69 -41.38
N VAL A 690 11.70 45.58 -41.92
CA VAL A 690 10.40 45.22 -42.52
C VAL A 690 10.59 44.50 -43.87
N LEU A 691 11.64 44.84 -44.63
CA LEU A 691 11.94 44.22 -45.92
C LEU A 691 12.47 42.77 -45.77
N LEU A 692 13.19 42.48 -44.67
CA LEU A 692 13.67 41.12 -44.38
C LEU A 692 12.52 40.18 -43.97
N CYS A 693 11.51 40.70 -43.25
CA CYS A 693 10.34 39.94 -42.85
C CYS A 693 9.35 39.67 -44.00
N LEU A 694 9.19 40.61 -44.94
CA LEU A 694 8.26 40.44 -46.08
C LEU A 694 8.76 39.45 -47.14
N LEU A 695 10.07 39.30 -47.30
CA LEU A 695 10.65 38.33 -48.25
C LEU A 695 10.75 36.90 -47.68
N SER A 696 10.66 36.74 -46.35
CA SER A 696 10.82 35.44 -45.67
C SER A 696 9.51 34.87 -45.10
N GLY A 697 8.45 35.67 -45.02
CA GLY A 697 7.16 35.31 -44.41
C GLY A 697 6.41 34.14 -45.07
N PRO A 698 6.28 34.06 -46.41
CA PRO A 698 5.45 33.02 -47.04
C PRO A 698 5.99 31.60 -46.84
N GLN A 699 7.32 31.42 -46.76
CA GLN A 699 7.93 30.11 -46.56
C GLN A 699 7.91 29.66 -45.09
N LEU A 700 7.94 30.59 -44.14
CA LEU A 700 7.90 30.31 -42.70
C LEU A 700 6.46 30.05 -42.20
N GLU A 701 5.47 30.76 -42.73
CA GLU A 701 4.05 30.52 -42.39
C GLU A 701 3.58 29.15 -42.90
N GLU A 702 3.97 28.73 -44.11
CA GLU A 702 3.58 27.42 -44.65
C GLU A 702 4.25 26.25 -43.90
N GLU A 703 5.48 26.41 -43.41
CA GLU A 703 6.13 25.43 -42.53
C GLU A 703 5.55 25.42 -41.10
N GLN A 704 5.20 26.58 -40.54
CA GLN A 704 4.58 26.66 -39.21
C GLN A 704 3.16 26.08 -39.21
N ASP A 705 2.37 26.34 -40.25
CA ASP A 705 1.03 25.76 -40.37
C ASP A 705 1.10 24.25 -40.56
N LYS A 706 2.01 23.72 -41.40
CA LYS A 706 2.22 22.27 -41.53
C LYS A 706 2.68 21.63 -40.22
N ARG A 707 3.53 22.31 -39.44
CA ARG A 707 4.04 21.81 -38.16
C ARG A 707 2.99 21.88 -37.05
N SER A 708 2.15 22.92 -37.05
CA SER A 708 1.01 23.09 -36.14
C SER A 708 -0.09 22.07 -36.42
N GLU A 709 -0.40 21.82 -37.70
CA GLU A 709 -1.39 20.82 -38.10
C GLU A 709 -0.93 19.40 -37.77
N LYS A 710 0.36 19.11 -37.98
CA LYS A 710 0.97 17.83 -37.57
C LYS A 710 0.96 17.65 -36.05
N LEU A 711 1.29 18.70 -35.29
CA LEU A 711 1.24 18.64 -33.82
C LEU A 711 -0.19 18.42 -33.30
N LYS A 712 -1.21 19.03 -33.94
CA LYS A 712 -2.62 18.79 -33.61
C LYS A 712 -3.06 17.37 -33.94
N GLN A 713 -2.61 16.80 -35.06
CA GLN A 713 -2.88 15.40 -35.43
C GLN A 713 -2.21 14.43 -34.45
N ASP A 714 -0.97 14.70 -34.04
CA ASP A 714 -0.24 13.89 -33.07
C ASP A 714 -0.90 13.96 -31.67
N LEU A 715 -1.30 15.16 -31.21
CA LEU A 715 -2.05 15.35 -29.95
C LEU A 715 -3.42 14.67 -29.95
N GLN A 716 -4.12 14.70 -31.09
CA GLN A 716 -5.42 14.04 -31.23
C GLN A 716 -5.27 12.51 -31.27
N GLY A 717 -4.17 12.01 -31.84
CA GLY A 717 -3.78 10.60 -31.78
C GLY A 717 -3.44 10.13 -30.36
N GLU A 718 -2.65 10.91 -29.62
CA GLU A 718 -2.33 10.63 -28.20
C GLU A 718 -3.58 10.68 -27.32
N TYR A 719 -4.47 11.66 -27.52
CA TYR A 719 -5.71 11.77 -26.77
C TYR A 719 -6.65 10.58 -27.03
N GLN A 720 -6.77 10.13 -28.27
CA GLN A 720 -7.55 8.94 -28.61
C GLN A 720 -6.92 7.66 -28.04
N GLN A 721 -5.59 7.51 -28.12
CA GLN A 721 -4.90 6.39 -27.47
C GLN A 721 -5.05 6.39 -25.95
N LEU A 722 -4.99 7.56 -25.30
CA LEU A 722 -5.19 7.71 -23.87
C LEU A 722 -6.62 7.33 -23.48
N THR A 723 -7.61 7.77 -24.26
CA THR A 723 -9.03 7.43 -24.05
C THR A 723 -9.27 5.93 -24.18
N VAL A 724 -8.67 5.28 -25.19
CA VAL A 724 -8.75 3.81 -25.37
C VAL A 724 -8.02 3.07 -24.25
N LYS A 725 -6.82 3.51 -23.84
CA LYS A 725 -6.07 2.89 -22.73
C LYS A 725 -6.80 3.02 -21.38
N VAL A 726 -7.39 4.17 -21.10
CA VAL A 726 -8.20 4.39 -19.90
C VAL A 726 -9.47 3.53 -19.95
N ALA A 727 -10.15 3.44 -21.10
CA ALA A 727 -11.32 2.59 -21.25
C ALA A 727 -11.00 1.09 -21.09
N LEU A 728 -9.88 0.62 -21.65
CA LEU A 728 -9.41 -0.76 -21.49
C LEU A 728 -8.99 -1.06 -20.04
N CYS A 729 -8.34 -0.11 -19.36
CA CYS A 729 -7.97 -0.25 -17.95
C CYS A 729 -9.23 -0.35 -17.07
N LEU A 730 -10.21 0.53 -17.28
CA LEU A 730 -11.51 0.49 -16.59
C LEU A 730 -12.30 -0.79 -16.91
N GLN A 731 -12.29 -1.28 -18.15
CA GLN A 731 -12.93 -2.54 -18.52
C GLN A 731 -12.25 -3.76 -17.87
N ALA A 732 -10.92 -3.79 -17.83
CA ALA A 732 -10.16 -4.82 -17.13
C ALA A 732 -10.47 -4.81 -15.61
N GLU A 733 -10.67 -3.62 -15.05
CA GLU A 733 -11.00 -3.43 -13.64
C GLU A 733 -12.45 -3.80 -13.30
N LEU A 734 -13.38 -3.55 -14.22
CA LEU A 734 -14.78 -4.01 -14.14
C LEU A 734 -14.89 -5.53 -14.29
N HIS A 735 -14.09 -6.13 -15.18
CA HIS A 735 -14.00 -7.58 -15.36
C HIS A 735 -13.39 -8.26 -14.13
N ASN A 736 -12.35 -7.67 -13.53
CA ASN A 736 -11.72 -8.15 -12.29
C ASN A 736 -12.62 -8.03 -11.05
N LYS A 737 -13.66 -7.18 -11.09
CA LYS A 737 -14.67 -7.03 -10.03
C LYS A 737 -15.95 -7.85 -10.25
N GLY A 738 -16.00 -8.69 -11.30
CA GLY A 738 -17.09 -9.67 -11.49
C GLY A 738 -18.48 -9.07 -11.77
N VAL A 739 -18.57 -7.81 -12.24
CA VAL A 739 -19.85 -7.19 -12.61
C VAL A 739 -20.18 -7.55 -14.05
N ARG A 740 -21.10 -8.50 -14.26
CA ARG A 740 -21.66 -8.82 -15.59
C ARG A 740 -22.59 -7.68 -16.05
N ASN A 741 -22.30 -7.09 -17.20
CA ASN A 741 -23.17 -6.14 -17.90
C ASN A 741 -24.40 -6.85 -18.50
N GLU A 742 -25.59 -6.60 -17.96
CA GLU A 742 -26.83 -6.74 -18.74
C GLU A 742 -27.10 -5.41 -19.48
N SER A 743 -27.01 -5.50 -20.81
CA SER A 743 -27.58 -4.65 -21.86
C SER A 743 -28.13 -3.26 -21.49
N LEU A 744 -27.38 -2.20 -21.80
CA LEU A 744 -27.93 -0.87 -22.09
C LEU A 744 -28.00 -0.70 -23.61
N SER A 745 -29.21 -0.84 -24.16
CA SER A 745 -29.52 -0.48 -25.53
C SER A 745 -29.97 0.99 -25.60
N ASN A 746 -29.55 1.63 -26.68
CA ASN A 746 -29.81 3.01 -27.07
C ASN A 746 -31.28 3.43 -26.90
N HIS A 747 -31.53 4.51 -26.16
CA HIS A 747 -32.62 5.42 -26.51
C HIS A 747 -32.25 6.89 -26.24
N SER A 748 -32.42 7.66 -27.31
CA SER A 748 -32.28 9.09 -27.47
C SER A 748 -33.20 9.91 -26.56
N SER A 749 -32.69 11.06 -26.12
CA SER A 749 -33.41 12.12 -25.40
C SER A 749 -34.72 12.55 -26.07
N PRO A 750 -35.68 13.09 -25.30
CA PRO A 750 -35.82 14.55 -25.34
C PRO A 750 -36.24 15.23 -24.01
N GLY A 751 -35.72 16.45 -23.81
CA GLY A 751 -36.46 17.66 -23.44
C GLY A 751 -37.30 17.73 -22.15
N SER A 752 -36.77 18.51 -21.18
CA SER A 752 -37.48 19.50 -20.32
C SER A 752 -38.81 19.15 -19.62
N ALA A 753 -38.81 19.08 -18.28
CA ALA A 753 -39.74 19.82 -17.41
C ALA A 753 -39.47 19.64 -15.89
N SER A 754 -39.53 20.77 -15.19
CA SER A 754 -39.72 21.11 -13.76
C SER A 754 -40.11 20.09 -12.66
N LEU A 755 -39.45 20.26 -11.50
CA LEU A 755 -39.94 20.36 -10.10
C LEU A 755 -41.15 19.50 -9.62
N SER A 756 -40.96 18.71 -8.55
CA SER A 756 -41.56 18.92 -7.20
C SER A 756 -41.58 17.65 -6.31
N ASN A 757 -41.80 17.89 -5.01
CA ASN A 757 -41.55 17.06 -3.82
C ASN A 757 -42.51 15.86 -3.57
N CYS A 758 -42.09 15.02 -2.61
CA CYS A 758 -42.85 14.41 -1.49
C CYS A 758 -42.93 12.86 -1.40
N SER A 759 -42.29 12.34 -0.33
CA SER A 759 -42.82 11.45 0.73
C SER A 759 -43.18 9.97 0.45
N THR A 760 -42.46 9.10 1.19
CA THR A 760 -42.63 7.73 1.74
C THR A 760 -44.06 7.20 2.05
N PRO A 761 -44.29 5.91 2.54
CA PRO A 761 -43.56 4.61 2.47
C PRO A 761 -44.48 3.34 2.27
N THR A 762 -43.91 2.11 2.41
CA THR A 762 -44.46 0.79 2.92
C THR A 762 -44.68 -0.46 2.01
N PHE A 763 -43.82 -1.49 2.24
CA PHE A 763 -44.05 -2.93 2.59
C PHE A 763 -44.67 -3.98 1.60
N PRO A 764 -44.50 -5.33 1.84
CA PRO A 764 -44.06 -6.31 0.84
C PRO A 764 -45.03 -7.50 0.64
N SER A 765 -44.76 -8.40 -0.32
CA SER A 765 -45.33 -9.76 -0.28
C SER A 765 -44.58 -10.81 -1.13
N HIS A 766 -44.57 -12.03 -0.59
CA HIS A 766 -44.08 -13.31 -1.10
C HIS A 766 -44.77 -13.81 -2.39
N ARG A 767 -44.10 -14.66 -3.19
CA ARG A 767 -44.31 -16.13 -3.26
C ARG A 767 -43.69 -16.82 -4.51
N ARG A 768 -43.07 -17.98 -4.22
CA ARG A 768 -43.09 -19.31 -4.89
C ARG A 768 -42.77 -19.50 -6.38
N SER A 769 -41.66 -20.24 -6.59
CA SER A 769 -41.50 -21.54 -7.28
C SER A 769 -42.34 -21.88 -8.52
N THR A 770 -41.67 -22.33 -9.60
CA THR A 770 -41.93 -23.63 -10.26
C THR A 770 -40.78 -24.08 -11.16
N ASN A 771 -40.62 -25.41 -11.22
CA ASN A 771 -39.65 -26.25 -11.94
C ASN A 771 -39.74 -26.23 -13.48
N LYS A 772 -38.65 -26.63 -14.15
CA LYS A 772 -38.50 -27.71 -15.18
C LYS A 772 -37.18 -27.50 -15.96
N ILE A 773 -36.14 -28.35 -15.81
CA ILE A 773 -35.86 -29.60 -16.55
C ILE A 773 -35.99 -29.45 -18.08
N LEU A 774 -34.86 -29.49 -18.81
CA LEU A 774 -34.60 -30.49 -19.86
C LEU A 774 -33.15 -30.44 -20.38
N ASP A 775 -32.58 -31.65 -20.50
CA ASP A 775 -31.28 -32.01 -21.07
C ASP A 775 -31.12 -31.63 -22.56
N LYS A 776 -29.88 -31.39 -23.01
CA LYS A 776 -29.14 -32.32 -23.90
C LYS A 776 -27.76 -31.79 -24.34
N SER A 777 -26.80 -32.69 -24.14
CA SER A 777 -25.51 -32.93 -24.81
C SER A 777 -25.29 -32.38 -26.23
N SER A 778 -24.09 -31.84 -26.49
CA SER A 778 -23.15 -32.32 -27.54
C SER A 778 -21.90 -31.41 -27.67
N SER A 779 -20.74 -31.92 -27.27
CA SER A 779 -19.42 -31.64 -27.89
C SER A 779 -19.31 -32.44 -29.22
N PRO A 780 -18.31 -32.27 -30.13
CA PRO A 780 -16.94 -31.77 -29.88
C PRO A 780 -16.24 -31.00 -31.04
N SER A 781 -14.93 -30.80 -30.86
CA SER A 781 -13.84 -30.57 -31.84
C SER A 781 -13.47 -29.11 -32.16
N VAL A 782 -12.30 -28.66 -31.68
CA VAL A 782 -10.97 -28.64 -32.34
C VAL A 782 -10.85 -27.52 -33.38
N LEU A 783 -10.01 -26.53 -33.08
CA LEU A 783 -8.99 -26.02 -34.00
C LEU A 783 -8.00 -25.13 -33.25
N SER A 784 -6.75 -25.58 -33.32
CA SER A 784 -5.51 -24.84 -33.14
C SER A 784 -5.45 -23.64 -34.08
N GLU A 785 -4.91 -22.51 -33.61
CA GLU A 785 -3.98 -21.73 -34.42
C GLU A 785 -3.14 -20.81 -33.53
N THR A 786 -1.86 -20.84 -33.86
CA THR A 786 -0.71 -20.09 -33.36
C THR A 786 -0.73 -18.64 -33.85
N ASP A 787 -0.44 -17.69 -32.97
CA ASP A 787 0.68 -16.73 -33.08
C ASP A 787 0.87 -15.98 -31.74
#